data_AF-A0AAW9QEE3-F1
#
_entry.id   AF-A0AAW9QEE3-F1
#
_cell.length_a   1.000
_cell.length_b   1.000
_cell.length_c   1.000
_cell.angle_alpha   90.00
_cell.angle_beta   90.00
_cell.angle_gamma   90.00
#
_symmetry.space_group_name_H-M   'P 1'
#
loop_
_entity.id
_entity.type
_entity.pdbx_description
1 polymer ?
#
loop_
_entity_poly.entity_id
_entity_poly.type
_entity_poly.pdbx_seq_one_letter_code
_entity_poly.pdbx_strand_id
1 'polypeptide(L)'
;MTNSNKTQLGYFITYNLWQDALKLLKFQIKQKKSNRHFNTLSMFYYENLDVNCLEDDAGKYFDVKISTGLFYGLKKEFAVLSYVIPKLGLGLREYKFFTYPMRVVYYAVGLYLLKLSQEFLNETYKKIPRIESFYGGNLHYKSGKIQLTSTNIYYRSFYKDFESKIKQEIKSGEQDKVVLRLDIENYFNELSMPKLLSLLSRFIKPSVQANLAYDVFTREQIFCFFQFISNEKSGIPQSDNNIISSFIGYLYLVFGDLFIDDILINNRNFIESHKIIRYTDDIYISITFKHNTDQKSQGLLVHSISSQIAEVLYIQLGLKLNLKTRLYRLSKKKEKEELIKNIKNLSPSDEYFSAIQEDDDNDDEKEVESVIETPQEKLEKILKELRKIKKTSVEDYYIRDNLARKEILQEIFDKSVEQILEKPENKKKIKRVFKNFNFDLVKVSPLEILIILLKDESEILRFREFCLNKKIITTGDADLIVKLLCQTNFNDTDLLKKLRQNTHMSGIIDLIQDGNLNCDKPGYYNLACMQMKKISEMPDVLEQTRLRILSERNTSYSVALNHLVNEIHAVCIKQEKADKKTYDVNSVVTFLQSKGIQHEVCIKIRNLFDRRNSNSVSHPGSDESIAWEVTKEEYLDYYNHVGRCLEFLL
;
A
#
# COMPACT_ATOMS: atom_id res chain seq x y z
N MET A 1 -7.71 -0.93 -36.85
CA MET A 1 -8.82 -0.88 -35.87
C MET A 1 -8.41 -1.76 -34.70
N THR A 2 -7.89 -1.16 -33.63
CA THR A 2 -7.72 -1.84 -32.34
C THR A 2 -9.10 -2.25 -31.85
N ASN A 3 -9.29 -3.51 -31.47
CA ASN A 3 -10.53 -3.97 -30.86
C ASN A 3 -10.68 -3.23 -29.52
N SER A 4 -11.58 -2.23 -29.46
CA SER A 4 -11.68 -1.26 -28.36
C SER A 4 -11.91 -1.89 -26.99
N ASN A 5 -12.37 -3.14 -26.96
CA ASN A 5 -12.53 -3.91 -25.72
C ASN A 5 -11.17 -4.24 -25.06
N LYS A 6 -10.07 -4.33 -25.82
CA LYS A 6 -8.74 -4.68 -25.26
C LYS A 6 -8.12 -3.58 -24.42
N THR A 7 -8.57 -2.34 -24.57
CA THR A 7 -8.09 -1.19 -23.80
C THR A 7 -8.92 -0.94 -22.54
N GLN A 8 -9.87 -1.82 -22.23
CA GLN A 8 -10.72 -1.73 -21.05
C GLN A 8 -10.29 -2.73 -19.97
N LEU A 9 -10.53 -2.40 -18.71
CA LEU A 9 -10.15 -3.26 -17.58
C LEU A 9 -10.88 -4.62 -17.63
N GLY A 10 -12.11 -4.62 -18.15
CA GLY A 10 -12.97 -5.79 -18.35
C GLY A 10 -12.42 -6.83 -19.35
N TYR A 11 -11.35 -6.50 -20.09
CA TYR A 11 -10.68 -7.46 -20.95
C TYR A 11 -10.07 -8.63 -20.18
N PHE A 12 -9.56 -8.38 -18.97
CA PHE A 12 -8.90 -9.40 -18.14
C PHE A 12 -9.46 -9.47 -16.70
N ILE A 13 -10.09 -8.42 -16.20
CA ILE A 13 -10.83 -8.46 -14.93
C ILE A 13 -12.26 -8.89 -15.23
N THR A 14 -12.63 -10.08 -14.74
CA THR A 14 -14.00 -10.61 -14.86
C THR A 14 -14.84 -10.26 -13.64
N TYR A 15 -16.16 -10.30 -13.80
CA TYR A 15 -17.12 -10.11 -12.69
C TYR A 15 -16.83 -11.04 -11.51
N ASN A 16 -16.55 -12.32 -11.78
CA ASN A 16 -16.21 -13.30 -10.74
C ASN A 16 -14.97 -12.90 -9.94
N LEU A 17 -13.94 -12.37 -10.61
CA LEU A 17 -12.72 -11.93 -9.95
C LEU A 17 -12.95 -10.67 -9.09
N TRP A 18 -13.76 -9.74 -9.59
CA TRP A 18 -14.18 -8.56 -8.82
C TRP A 18 -15.04 -8.95 -7.60
N GLN A 19 -15.92 -9.95 -7.74
CA GLN A 19 -16.66 -10.53 -6.61
C GLN A 19 -15.75 -11.19 -5.58
N ASP A 20 -14.69 -11.89 -6.01
CA ASP A 20 -13.69 -12.44 -5.08
C ASP A 20 -12.92 -11.34 -4.33
N ALA A 21 -12.66 -10.20 -4.99
CA ALA A 21 -12.08 -9.03 -4.34
C ALA A 21 -13.03 -8.39 -3.30
N LEU A 22 -14.32 -8.29 -3.60
CA LEU A 22 -15.35 -7.86 -2.65
C LEU A 22 -15.39 -8.79 -1.43
N LYS A 23 -15.39 -10.11 -1.65
CA LYS A 23 -15.39 -11.12 -0.58
C LYS A 23 -14.16 -10.96 0.32
N LEU A 24 -12.97 -10.75 -0.27
CA LEU A 24 -11.74 -10.51 0.49
C LEU A 24 -11.86 -9.27 1.38
N LEU A 25 -12.29 -8.12 0.84
CA LEU A 25 -12.41 -6.89 1.62
C LEU A 25 -13.47 -7.02 2.74
N LYS A 26 -14.65 -7.57 2.43
CA LYS A 26 -15.70 -7.86 3.44
C LYS A 26 -15.19 -8.80 4.52
N PHE A 27 -14.40 -9.80 4.17
CA PHE A 27 -13.81 -10.72 5.14
C PHE A 27 -12.84 -10.00 6.07
N GLN A 28 -11.97 -9.12 5.55
CA GLN A 28 -11.07 -8.30 6.37
C GLN A 28 -11.84 -7.36 7.31
N ILE A 29 -12.91 -6.72 6.84
CA ILE A 29 -13.77 -5.86 7.69
C ILE A 29 -14.39 -6.67 8.83
N LYS A 30 -14.89 -7.88 8.54
CA LYS A 30 -15.44 -8.78 9.58
C LYS A 30 -14.41 -9.16 10.64
N GLN A 31 -13.13 -9.29 10.27
CA GLN A 31 -12.06 -9.59 11.24
C GLN A 31 -11.86 -8.48 12.27
N LYS A 32 -12.33 -7.25 12.05
CA LYS A 32 -12.26 -6.16 13.04
C LYS A 32 -12.88 -6.55 14.39
N LYS A 33 -13.94 -7.38 14.38
CA LYS A 33 -14.65 -7.82 15.58
C LYS A 33 -13.81 -8.75 16.47
N SER A 34 -12.99 -9.60 15.85
CA SER A 34 -12.16 -10.60 16.55
C SER A 34 -10.70 -10.19 16.67
N ASN A 35 -10.21 -9.31 15.80
CA ASN A 35 -8.81 -8.92 15.71
C ASN A 35 -8.66 -7.40 15.53
N ARG A 36 -8.19 -6.74 16.60
CA ARG A 36 -7.96 -5.29 16.64
C ARG A 36 -6.91 -4.79 15.64
N HIS A 37 -6.09 -5.65 15.03
CA HIS A 37 -5.19 -5.26 13.94
C HIS A 37 -5.94 -4.66 12.74
N PHE A 38 -7.18 -5.09 12.53
CA PHE A 38 -8.05 -4.54 11.49
C PHE A 38 -8.79 -3.27 11.94
N ASN A 39 -8.55 -2.77 13.16
CA ASN A 39 -9.14 -1.52 13.63
C ASN A 39 -8.31 -0.31 13.18
N THR A 40 -8.44 0.01 11.90
CA THR A 40 -7.71 1.09 11.23
C THR A 40 -8.66 2.13 10.67
N LEU A 41 -8.14 3.32 10.31
CA LEU A 41 -8.94 4.41 9.75
C LEU A 41 -9.70 3.98 8.49
N SER A 42 -9.05 3.22 7.62
CA SER A 42 -9.66 2.69 6.39
C SER A 42 -10.81 1.73 6.71
N MET A 43 -10.62 0.81 7.66
CA MET A 43 -11.66 -0.15 8.04
C MET A 43 -12.83 0.51 8.78
N PHE A 44 -12.59 1.56 9.57
CA PHE A 44 -13.64 2.40 10.13
C PHE A 44 -14.48 3.06 9.05
N TYR A 45 -13.85 3.64 8.03
CA TYR A 45 -14.57 4.19 6.89
C TYR A 45 -15.42 3.12 6.20
N TYR A 46 -14.83 1.98 5.85
CA TYR A 46 -15.51 0.90 5.12
C TYR A 46 -16.71 0.31 5.86
N GLU A 47 -16.62 0.15 7.19
CA GLU A 47 -17.70 -0.41 8.00
C GLU A 47 -18.93 0.51 8.08
N ASN A 48 -18.74 1.83 7.93
CA ASN A 48 -19.80 2.83 8.04
C ASN A 48 -20.46 3.19 6.70
N LEU A 49 -20.03 2.59 5.58
CA LEU A 49 -20.63 2.84 4.27
C LEU A 49 -21.85 1.96 4.04
N ASP A 50 -22.89 2.55 3.45
CA ASP A 50 -23.93 1.76 2.78
C ASP A 50 -23.37 1.18 1.48
N VAL A 51 -23.16 -0.14 1.47
CA VAL A 51 -22.61 -0.90 0.34
C VAL A 51 -23.67 -1.66 -0.47
N ASN A 52 -24.97 -1.42 -0.24
CA ASN A 52 -26.06 -2.13 -0.92
C ASN A 52 -25.98 -2.02 -2.46
N CYS A 53 -25.50 -0.89 -2.98
CA CYS A 53 -25.30 -0.71 -4.42
C CYS A 53 -24.24 -1.65 -5.03
N LEU A 54 -23.37 -2.23 -4.22
CA LEU A 54 -22.39 -3.25 -4.60
C LEU A 54 -22.91 -4.68 -4.42
N GLU A 55 -24.14 -4.84 -3.93
CA GLU A 55 -24.80 -6.14 -3.66
C GLU A 55 -26.01 -6.35 -4.57
N ASP A 56 -26.94 -5.40 -4.62
CA ASP A 56 -28.25 -5.57 -5.30
C ASP A 56 -28.17 -5.42 -6.83
N ASP A 57 -27.34 -4.50 -7.34
CA ASP A 57 -27.12 -4.26 -8.78
C ASP A 57 -25.65 -4.44 -9.16
N ALA A 58 -24.98 -5.38 -8.47
CA ALA A 58 -23.54 -5.56 -8.52
C ALA A 58 -23.01 -5.86 -9.94
N GLY A 59 -23.77 -6.61 -10.75
CA GLY A 59 -23.42 -6.91 -12.14
C GLY A 59 -23.36 -5.66 -13.01
N LYS A 60 -24.41 -4.83 -12.98
CA LYS A 60 -24.46 -3.57 -13.72
C LYS A 60 -23.45 -2.55 -13.18
N TYR A 61 -23.24 -2.50 -11.86
CA TYR A 61 -22.20 -1.67 -11.27
C TYR A 61 -20.83 -2.03 -11.86
N PHE A 62 -20.51 -3.33 -11.91
CA PHE A 62 -19.29 -3.84 -12.52
C PHE A 62 -19.22 -3.50 -14.01
N ASP A 63 -20.26 -3.81 -14.78
CA ASP A 63 -20.29 -3.61 -16.22
C ASP A 63 -20.20 -2.13 -16.62
N VAL A 64 -20.79 -1.22 -15.86
CA VAL A 64 -20.81 0.20 -16.20
C VAL A 64 -19.55 0.91 -15.69
N LYS A 65 -19.13 0.65 -14.45
CA LYS A 65 -18.07 1.44 -13.80
C LYS A 65 -16.69 0.79 -13.87
N ILE A 66 -16.63 -0.54 -13.71
CA ILE A 66 -15.37 -1.26 -13.52
C ILE A 66 -14.85 -1.79 -14.84
N SER A 67 -15.64 -2.60 -15.54
CA SER A 67 -15.21 -3.30 -16.76
C SER A 67 -14.83 -2.30 -17.86
N THR A 68 -15.59 -1.22 -18.02
CA THR A 68 -15.36 -0.18 -19.03
C THR A 68 -14.16 0.72 -18.73
N GLY A 69 -13.71 0.77 -17.46
CA GLY A 69 -12.70 1.72 -17.00
C GLY A 69 -13.24 3.10 -16.60
N LEU A 70 -14.56 3.31 -16.59
CA LEU A 70 -15.17 4.60 -16.21
C LEU A 70 -14.73 5.07 -14.81
N PHE A 71 -14.39 4.16 -13.90
CA PHE A 71 -13.91 4.47 -12.55
C PHE A 71 -12.74 5.47 -12.51
N TYR A 72 -11.88 5.54 -13.54
CA TYR A 72 -10.81 6.55 -13.61
C TYR A 72 -11.38 7.98 -13.53
N GLY A 73 -12.55 8.20 -14.14
CA GLY A 73 -13.30 9.46 -14.19
C GLY A 73 -14.02 9.83 -12.90
N LEU A 74 -14.35 8.85 -12.06
CA LEU A 74 -15.24 9.00 -10.90
C LEU A 74 -14.44 9.40 -9.65
N LYS A 75 -13.83 10.60 -9.69
CA LYS A 75 -12.81 11.03 -8.72
C LYS A 75 -13.25 11.07 -7.25
N LYS A 76 -14.55 11.18 -6.95
CA LYS A 76 -15.06 11.13 -5.57
C LYS A 76 -15.28 9.70 -5.09
N GLU A 77 -15.82 8.85 -5.96
CA GLU A 77 -16.15 7.46 -5.62
C GLU A 77 -14.92 6.53 -5.66
N PHE A 78 -13.97 6.79 -6.58
CA PHE A 78 -12.75 6.00 -6.78
C PHE A 78 -11.49 6.84 -6.50
N ALA A 79 -11.38 7.33 -5.27
CA ALA A 79 -10.21 8.09 -4.83
C ALA A 79 -9.12 7.20 -4.21
N VAL A 80 -7.86 7.63 -4.41
CA VAL A 80 -6.68 7.19 -3.67
C VAL A 80 -6.00 8.45 -3.13
N LEU A 81 -5.99 8.61 -1.80
CA LEU A 81 -5.45 9.80 -1.14
C LEU A 81 -4.12 9.46 -0.45
N SER A 82 -3.09 10.26 -0.70
CA SER A 82 -1.81 10.13 0.02
C SER A 82 -1.89 10.79 1.39
N TYR A 83 -1.47 10.09 2.42
CA TYR A 83 -1.18 10.67 3.73
C TYR A 83 0.22 10.24 4.19
N VAL A 84 0.69 10.79 5.30
CA VAL A 84 2.02 10.48 5.84
C VAL A 84 1.91 10.02 7.28
N ILE A 85 2.74 9.04 7.63
CA ILE A 85 2.94 8.59 9.00
C ILE A 85 4.38 8.88 9.45
N PRO A 86 4.61 9.19 10.74
CA PRO A 86 5.95 9.41 11.25
C PRO A 86 6.76 8.10 11.29
N LYS A 87 8.05 8.19 10.95
CA LYS A 87 9.10 7.21 11.27
C LYS A 87 9.81 7.66 12.55
N LEU A 88 10.68 6.81 13.11
CA LEU A 88 11.60 7.20 14.18
C LEU A 88 12.35 8.50 13.80
N GLY A 89 12.42 9.45 14.74
CA GLY A 89 12.97 10.78 14.50
C GLY A 89 11.98 11.69 13.75
N LEU A 90 12.47 12.39 12.71
CA LEU A 90 11.68 13.29 11.84
C LEU A 90 11.38 12.69 10.47
N GLY A 91 11.72 11.43 10.24
CA GLY A 91 11.43 10.76 8.98
C GLY A 91 9.92 10.64 8.76
N LEU A 92 9.48 10.74 7.51
CA LEU A 92 8.08 10.50 7.12
C LEU A 92 7.99 9.29 6.19
N ARG A 93 6.85 8.62 6.21
CA ARG A 93 6.51 7.53 5.29
C ARG A 93 5.18 7.84 4.61
N GLU A 94 5.16 7.81 3.28
CA GLU A 94 3.94 7.97 2.50
C GLU A 94 3.08 6.69 2.62
N TYR A 95 1.80 6.88 2.94
CA TYR A 95 0.76 5.86 2.95
C TYR A 95 -0.39 6.29 2.02
N LYS A 96 -1.20 5.33 1.61
CA LYS A 96 -2.37 5.54 0.75
C LYS A 96 -3.65 5.15 1.50
N PHE A 97 -4.65 6.02 1.43
CA PHE A 97 -6.02 5.73 1.80
C PHE A 97 -6.81 5.43 0.53
N PHE A 98 -7.53 4.32 0.52
CA PHE A 98 -8.39 3.94 -0.60
C PHE A 98 -9.84 4.17 -0.22
N THR A 99 -10.62 4.68 -1.17
CA THR A 99 -12.08 4.53 -1.11
C THR A 99 -12.46 3.05 -1.24
N TYR A 100 -13.62 2.66 -0.70
CA TYR A 100 -14.05 1.26 -0.70
C TYR A 100 -14.06 0.67 -2.12
N PRO A 101 -14.70 1.30 -3.13
CA PRO A 101 -14.73 0.73 -4.48
C PRO A 101 -13.34 0.66 -5.11
N MET A 102 -12.50 1.67 -4.90
CA MET A 102 -11.13 1.67 -5.43
C MET A 102 -10.26 0.57 -4.81
N ARG A 103 -10.44 0.28 -3.52
CA ARG A 103 -9.76 -0.83 -2.84
C ARG A 103 -10.15 -2.17 -3.47
N VAL A 104 -11.43 -2.34 -3.82
CA VAL A 104 -11.93 -3.56 -4.48
C VAL A 104 -11.33 -3.71 -5.88
N VAL A 105 -11.24 -2.63 -6.68
CA VAL A 105 -10.57 -2.69 -7.99
C VAL A 105 -9.10 -3.05 -7.85
N TYR A 106 -8.40 -2.44 -6.87
CA TYR A 106 -7.01 -2.77 -6.57
C TYR A 106 -6.84 -4.25 -6.20
N TYR A 107 -7.73 -4.78 -5.37
CA TYR A 107 -7.73 -6.19 -5.00
C TYR A 107 -8.04 -7.09 -6.20
N ALA A 108 -8.97 -6.72 -7.09
CA ALA A 108 -9.27 -7.51 -8.28
C ALA A 108 -8.03 -7.68 -9.18
N VAL A 109 -7.27 -6.60 -9.39
CA VAL A 109 -5.99 -6.65 -10.14
C VAL A 109 -4.94 -7.50 -9.40
N GLY A 110 -4.83 -7.39 -8.08
CA GLY A 110 -3.95 -8.26 -7.30
C GLY A 110 -4.31 -9.74 -7.37
N LEU A 111 -5.60 -10.06 -7.29
CA LEU A 111 -6.11 -11.42 -7.42
C LEU A 111 -5.97 -11.98 -8.84
N TYR A 112 -6.00 -11.13 -9.86
CA TYR A 112 -5.63 -11.50 -11.22
C TYR A 112 -4.17 -11.99 -11.26
N LEU A 113 -3.23 -11.19 -10.72
CA LEU A 113 -1.82 -11.56 -10.65
C LEU A 113 -1.59 -12.83 -9.82
N LEU A 114 -2.37 -13.03 -8.76
CA LEU A 114 -2.37 -14.27 -7.98
C LEU A 114 -2.76 -15.48 -8.84
N LYS A 115 -3.91 -15.44 -9.53
CA LYS A 115 -4.34 -16.54 -10.43
C LYS A 115 -3.29 -16.82 -11.50
N LEU A 116 -2.75 -15.76 -12.10
CA LEU A 116 -1.77 -15.84 -13.17
C LEU A 116 -0.45 -16.51 -12.73
N SER A 117 0.00 -16.23 -11.51
CA SER A 117 1.29 -16.72 -10.99
C SER A 117 1.20 -18.01 -10.16
N GLN A 118 0.01 -18.43 -9.74
CA GLN A 118 -0.15 -19.51 -8.76
C GLN A 118 0.48 -20.84 -9.19
N GLU A 119 0.33 -21.23 -10.45
CA GLU A 119 0.93 -22.47 -10.97
C GLU A 119 2.45 -22.41 -10.91
N PHE A 120 3.05 -21.33 -11.41
CA PHE A 120 4.50 -21.10 -11.33
C PHE A 120 5.01 -21.13 -9.88
N LEU A 121 4.28 -20.47 -8.96
CA LEU A 121 4.65 -20.46 -7.55
C LEU A 121 4.63 -21.86 -6.94
N ASN A 122 3.59 -22.65 -7.20
CA ASN A 122 3.40 -23.96 -6.57
C ASN A 122 4.24 -25.07 -7.24
N GLU A 123 4.35 -25.06 -8.57
CA GLU A 123 4.99 -26.13 -9.31
C GLU A 123 6.50 -25.92 -9.51
N THR A 124 6.98 -24.69 -9.38
CA THR A 124 8.39 -24.33 -9.63
C THR A 124 9.02 -23.72 -8.39
N TYR A 125 8.60 -22.51 -7.99
CA TYR A 125 9.31 -21.74 -6.98
C TYR A 125 9.29 -22.40 -5.58
N LYS A 126 8.11 -22.80 -5.08
CA LYS A 126 7.97 -23.43 -3.75
C LYS A 126 8.60 -24.83 -3.66
N LYS A 127 8.98 -25.44 -4.79
CA LYS A 127 9.69 -26.73 -4.79
C LYS A 127 11.19 -26.59 -4.56
N ILE A 128 11.72 -25.37 -4.49
CA ILE A 128 13.14 -25.12 -4.23
C ILE A 128 13.37 -25.17 -2.70
N PRO A 129 13.96 -26.24 -2.14
CA PRO A 129 13.98 -26.46 -0.69
C PRO A 129 14.86 -25.49 0.10
N ARG A 130 15.77 -24.80 -0.62
CA ARG A 130 16.71 -23.82 -0.05
C ARG A 130 16.14 -22.40 0.02
N ILE A 131 14.92 -22.16 -0.46
CA ILE A 131 14.25 -20.86 -0.42
C ILE A 131 12.98 -20.98 0.42
N GLU A 132 12.89 -20.18 1.48
CA GLU A 132 11.71 -20.06 2.33
C GLU A 132 11.29 -18.60 2.43
N SER A 133 10.18 -18.23 1.78
CA SER A 133 9.76 -16.83 1.68
C SER A 133 8.32 -16.62 2.11
N PHE A 134 8.11 -15.52 2.83
CA PHE A 134 6.87 -15.15 3.50
C PHE A 134 6.46 -13.71 3.14
N TYR A 135 5.16 -13.41 3.24
CA TYR A 135 4.64 -12.06 2.98
C TYR A 135 3.55 -11.61 3.95
N GLY A 136 3.34 -12.38 5.02
CA GLY A 136 2.25 -12.11 5.97
C GLY A 136 0.87 -12.56 5.47
N GLY A 137 0.83 -13.55 4.57
CA GLY A 137 -0.41 -14.15 4.08
C GLY A 137 -0.16 -15.41 3.26
N ASN A 138 -1.25 -16.11 2.93
CA ASN A 138 -1.23 -17.28 2.03
C ASN A 138 -2.51 -17.37 1.18
N LEU A 139 -2.82 -16.29 0.48
CA LEU A 139 -3.90 -16.24 -0.50
C LEU A 139 -3.62 -17.22 -1.63
N HIS A 140 -4.64 -18.01 -1.98
CA HIS A 140 -4.60 -18.93 -3.11
C HIS A 140 -6.02 -19.29 -3.57
N TYR A 141 -6.11 -19.79 -4.79
CA TYR A 141 -7.32 -20.37 -5.37
C TYR A 141 -7.28 -21.89 -5.28
N LYS A 142 -8.39 -22.48 -4.85
CA LYS A 142 -8.63 -23.93 -4.89
C LYS A 142 -9.98 -24.17 -5.56
N SER A 143 -9.98 -25.03 -6.59
CA SER A 143 -11.19 -25.33 -7.38
C SER A 143 -11.93 -24.08 -7.87
N GLY A 144 -11.17 -23.08 -8.36
CA GLY A 144 -11.71 -21.83 -8.89
C GLY A 144 -12.17 -20.80 -7.85
N LYS A 145 -12.13 -21.12 -6.54
CA LYS A 145 -12.56 -20.21 -5.45
C LYS A 145 -11.38 -19.72 -4.62
N ILE A 146 -11.40 -18.44 -4.27
CA ILE A 146 -10.42 -17.88 -3.34
C ILE A 146 -10.61 -18.48 -1.94
N GLN A 147 -9.52 -18.89 -1.32
CA GLN A 147 -9.52 -19.44 0.04
C GLN A 147 -9.23 -18.31 1.02
N LEU A 148 -10.15 -18.07 1.97
CA LEU A 148 -10.05 -17.00 2.96
C LEU A 148 -10.27 -17.60 4.36
N THR A 149 -9.27 -17.44 5.23
CA THR A 149 -9.31 -17.83 6.64
C THR A 149 -8.72 -16.70 7.47
N SER A 150 -9.05 -16.63 8.76
CA SER A 150 -8.45 -15.64 9.68
C SER A 150 -6.91 -15.74 9.68
N THR A 151 -6.38 -16.95 9.55
CA THR A 151 -4.94 -17.24 9.53
C THR A 151 -4.26 -16.81 8.23
N ASN A 152 -4.88 -17.03 7.06
CA ASN A 152 -4.20 -16.79 5.78
C ASN A 152 -4.22 -15.33 5.32
N ILE A 153 -5.01 -14.48 5.98
CA ILE A 153 -5.04 -13.02 5.73
C ILE A 153 -4.33 -12.19 6.80
N TYR A 154 -3.78 -12.84 7.82
CA TYR A 154 -3.16 -12.18 8.96
C TYR A 154 -1.69 -12.57 9.07
N TYR A 155 -0.85 -11.55 9.24
CA TYR A 155 0.59 -11.68 9.01
C TYR A 155 1.36 -12.40 10.13
N ARG A 156 0.81 -12.40 11.35
CA ARG A 156 1.57 -12.67 12.56
C ARG A 156 2.11 -14.10 12.66
N SER A 157 1.33 -15.11 12.28
CA SER A 157 1.80 -16.50 12.26
C SER A 157 2.98 -16.65 11.30
N PHE A 158 2.87 -16.09 10.09
CA PHE A 158 3.94 -16.12 9.09
C PHE A 158 5.21 -15.40 9.55
N TYR A 159 5.08 -14.30 10.29
CA TYR A 159 6.24 -13.60 10.83
C TYR A 159 6.93 -14.41 11.94
N LYS A 160 6.17 -15.04 12.83
CA LYS A 160 6.73 -15.98 13.82
C LYS A 160 7.44 -17.16 13.17
N ASP A 161 6.85 -17.73 12.12
CA ASP A 161 7.47 -18.81 11.35
C ASP A 161 8.79 -18.35 10.74
N PHE A 162 8.81 -17.18 10.10
CA PHE A 162 10.02 -16.56 9.58
C PHE A 162 11.13 -16.41 10.65
N GLU A 163 10.80 -15.85 11.82
CA GLU A 163 11.77 -15.72 12.90
C GLU A 163 12.30 -17.08 13.38
N SER A 164 11.40 -18.06 13.54
CA SER A 164 11.74 -19.41 13.97
C SER A 164 12.71 -20.08 12.99
N LYS A 165 12.45 -19.95 11.68
CA LYS A 165 13.32 -20.47 10.63
C LYS A 165 14.72 -19.86 10.67
N ILE A 166 14.84 -18.54 10.86
CA ILE A 166 16.17 -17.91 10.99
C ILE A 166 16.87 -18.40 12.27
N LYS A 167 16.15 -18.48 13.41
CA LYS A 167 16.72 -18.95 14.68
C LYS A 167 17.21 -20.40 14.58
N GLN A 168 16.47 -21.28 13.91
CA GLN A 168 16.89 -22.66 13.61
C GLN A 168 18.19 -22.66 12.80
N GLU A 169 18.28 -21.78 11.80
CA GLU A 169 19.45 -21.69 10.93
C GLU A 169 20.70 -21.13 11.62
N ILE A 170 20.52 -20.35 12.69
CA ILE A 170 21.61 -19.81 13.52
C ILE A 170 22.08 -20.81 14.61
N LYS A 171 21.19 -21.71 15.07
CA LYS A 171 21.52 -22.70 16.11
C LYS A 171 22.54 -23.73 15.63
N SER A 172 22.50 -24.13 14.36
CA SER A 172 23.39 -25.12 13.72
C SER A 172 24.83 -24.67 13.45
N GLY A 173 25.36 -23.70 14.22
CA GLY A 173 26.57 -22.94 13.88
C GLY A 173 27.89 -23.74 13.90
N GLU A 174 28.28 -24.26 12.74
CA GLU A 174 29.64 -24.68 12.41
C GLU A 174 30.56 -23.45 12.23
N GLN A 175 31.88 -23.64 12.32
CA GLN A 175 32.87 -22.55 12.17
C GLN A 175 32.81 -21.86 10.78
N ASP A 176 32.25 -22.53 9.78
CA ASP A 176 32.27 -22.16 8.37
C ASP A 176 30.97 -21.49 7.86
N LYS A 177 30.08 -21.07 8.76
CA LYS A 177 28.79 -20.48 8.40
C LYS A 177 28.74 -18.97 8.58
N VAL A 178 28.22 -18.29 7.56
CA VAL A 178 27.94 -16.84 7.57
C VAL A 178 26.49 -16.55 7.20
N VAL A 179 25.98 -15.41 7.66
CA VAL A 179 24.64 -14.91 7.33
C VAL A 179 24.76 -13.51 6.75
N LEU A 180 24.34 -13.34 5.51
CA LEU A 180 24.22 -12.04 4.85
C LEU A 180 22.77 -11.55 4.97
N ARG A 181 22.57 -10.41 5.63
CA ARG A 181 21.28 -9.71 5.69
C ARG A 181 21.27 -8.60 4.66
N LEU A 182 20.34 -8.64 3.72
CA LEU A 182 20.13 -7.58 2.74
C LEU A 182 19.06 -6.60 3.24
N ASP A 183 19.29 -5.30 3.05
CA ASP A 183 18.31 -4.24 3.34
C ASP A 183 18.00 -3.51 2.03
N ILE A 184 16.77 -3.62 1.53
CA ILE A 184 16.36 -3.01 0.26
C ILE A 184 15.93 -1.57 0.50
N GLU A 185 16.44 -0.64 -0.31
CA GLU A 185 16.07 0.76 -0.23
C GLU A 185 14.65 1.00 -0.75
N ASN A 186 13.87 1.81 -0.02
CA ASN A 186 12.53 2.31 -0.43
C ASN A 186 11.61 1.25 -1.05
N TYR A 187 11.64 0.02 -0.52
CA TYR A 187 11.03 -1.18 -1.13
C TYR A 187 9.69 -0.92 -1.85
N PHE A 188 8.67 -0.46 -1.14
CA PHE A 188 7.34 -0.23 -1.72
C PHE A 188 7.28 0.88 -2.78
N ASN A 189 8.18 1.87 -2.74
CA ASN A 189 8.19 3.01 -3.67
C ASN A 189 9.00 2.74 -4.95
N GLU A 190 9.90 1.75 -4.94
CA GLU A 190 10.82 1.49 -6.06
C GLU A 190 10.43 0.29 -6.91
N LEU A 191 9.45 -0.53 -6.50
CA LEU A 191 9.03 -1.69 -7.28
C LEU A 191 8.53 -1.28 -8.68
N SER A 192 9.16 -1.83 -9.72
CA SER A 192 8.82 -1.55 -11.10
C SER A 192 7.75 -2.51 -11.61
N MET A 193 6.50 -2.04 -11.68
CA MET A 193 5.43 -2.84 -12.27
C MET A 193 5.71 -3.32 -13.70
N PRO A 194 6.28 -2.52 -14.61
CA PRO A 194 6.70 -3.01 -15.92
C PRO A 194 7.67 -4.20 -15.86
N LYS A 195 8.66 -4.17 -14.95
CA LYS A 195 9.59 -5.29 -14.76
C LYS A 195 8.88 -6.53 -14.25
N LEU A 196 8.00 -6.39 -13.25
CA LEU A 196 7.19 -7.51 -12.75
C LEU A 196 6.40 -8.17 -13.88
N LEU A 197 5.71 -7.36 -14.67
CA LEU A 197 4.86 -7.85 -15.75
C LEU A 197 5.69 -8.54 -16.86
N SER A 198 6.86 -8.00 -17.18
CA SER A 198 7.79 -8.63 -18.11
C SER A 198 8.30 -9.99 -17.61
N LEU A 199 8.69 -10.08 -16.33
CA LEU A 199 9.14 -11.33 -15.71
C LEU A 199 8.01 -12.37 -15.68
N LEU A 200 6.80 -11.97 -15.31
CA LEU A 200 5.63 -12.85 -15.39
C LEU A 200 5.40 -13.38 -16.81
N SER A 201 5.56 -12.54 -17.84
CA SER A 201 5.41 -12.96 -19.23
C SER A 201 6.48 -13.96 -19.67
N ARG A 202 7.68 -13.90 -19.06
CA ARG A 202 8.79 -14.80 -19.37
C ARG A 202 8.69 -16.15 -18.66
N PHE A 203 8.25 -16.15 -17.40
CA PHE A 203 8.33 -17.34 -16.54
C PHE A 203 7.01 -18.14 -16.44
N ILE A 204 5.86 -17.54 -16.73
CA ILE A 204 4.58 -18.27 -16.71
C ILE A 204 4.36 -19.00 -18.03
N LYS A 205 3.80 -20.21 -17.98
CA LYS A 205 3.53 -21.03 -19.17
C LYS A 205 2.61 -20.28 -20.15
N PRO A 206 2.89 -20.30 -21.47
CA PRO A 206 2.07 -19.61 -22.47
C PRO A 206 0.58 -20.01 -22.45
N SER A 207 0.26 -21.25 -22.11
CA SER A 207 -1.13 -21.72 -21.97
C SER A 207 -1.88 -21.01 -20.85
N VAL A 208 -1.25 -20.77 -19.70
CA VAL A 208 -1.83 -20.01 -18.59
C VAL A 208 -2.01 -18.55 -18.98
N GLN A 209 -1.01 -17.97 -19.65
CA GLN A 209 -1.09 -16.59 -20.16
C GLN A 209 -2.26 -16.43 -21.13
N ALA A 210 -2.42 -17.35 -22.09
CA ALA A 210 -3.52 -17.32 -23.05
C ALA A 210 -4.89 -17.46 -22.37
N ASN A 211 -5.03 -18.38 -21.40
CA ASN A 211 -6.28 -18.62 -20.68
C ASN A 211 -6.76 -17.42 -19.85
N LEU A 212 -5.83 -16.58 -19.39
CA LEU A 212 -6.12 -15.39 -18.58
C LEU A 212 -6.02 -14.08 -19.38
N ALA A 213 -5.86 -14.15 -20.70
CA ALA A 213 -5.65 -12.98 -21.57
C ALA A 213 -4.44 -12.11 -21.13
N TYR A 214 -3.38 -12.73 -20.64
CA TYR A 214 -2.14 -12.03 -20.27
C TYR A 214 -1.28 -11.69 -21.48
N ASP A 215 -1.70 -10.67 -22.22
CA ASP A 215 -1.00 -10.16 -23.41
C ASP A 215 -0.44 -8.74 -23.19
N VAL A 216 0.07 -8.11 -24.25
CA VAL A 216 0.63 -6.75 -24.21
C VAL A 216 -0.41 -5.73 -23.71
N PHE A 217 -1.67 -5.84 -24.13
CA PHE A 217 -2.74 -4.91 -23.76
C PHE A 217 -3.07 -5.04 -22.27
N THR A 218 -3.19 -6.26 -21.76
CA THR A 218 -3.41 -6.48 -20.32
C THR A 218 -2.26 -5.92 -19.48
N ARG A 219 -1.01 -6.11 -19.90
CA ARG A 219 0.15 -5.52 -19.21
C ARG A 219 0.12 -3.99 -19.20
N GLU A 220 -0.23 -3.38 -20.32
CA GLU A 220 -0.39 -1.92 -20.43
C GLU A 220 -1.49 -1.41 -19.51
N GLN A 221 -2.65 -2.07 -19.47
CA GLN A 221 -3.74 -1.70 -18.58
C GLN A 221 -3.37 -1.82 -17.09
N ILE A 222 -2.68 -2.90 -16.69
CA ILE A 222 -2.17 -3.04 -15.33
C ILE A 222 -1.16 -1.93 -15.03
N PHE A 223 -0.22 -1.66 -15.93
CA PHE A 223 0.75 -0.58 -15.74
C PHE A 223 0.08 0.78 -15.53
N CYS A 224 -0.84 1.17 -16.42
CA CYS A 224 -1.58 2.41 -16.29
C CYS A 224 -2.42 2.49 -15.01
N PHE A 225 -2.97 1.36 -14.56
CA PHE A 225 -3.70 1.30 -13.30
C PHE A 225 -2.81 1.59 -12.08
N PHE A 226 -1.59 1.05 -12.05
CA PHE A 226 -0.63 1.35 -10.99
C PHE A 226 -0.11 2.79 -11.08
N GLN A 227 0.10 3.33 -12.28
CA GLN A 227 0.39 4.75 -12.46
C GLN A 227 -0.72 5.63 -11.87
N PHE A 228 -1.99 5.31 -12.14
CA PHE A 228 -3.11 6.05 -11.56
C PHE A 228 -3.11 6.01 -10.02
N ILE A 229 -2.89 4.84 -9.42
CA ILE A 229 -2.88 4.68 -7.95
C ILE A 229 -1.71 5.43 -7.31
N SER A 230 -0.54 5.37 -7.93
CA SER A 230 0.70 5.91 -7.37
C SER A 230 0.91 7.40 -7.67
N ASN A 231 0.00 8.05 -8.40
CA ASN A 231 0.20 9.38 -9.00
C ASN A 231 1.47 9.40 -9.86
N GLU A 232 1.56 8.41 -10.76
CA GLU A 232 2.64 8.11 -11.70
C GLU A 232 4.02 7.85 -11.13
N LYS A 233 4.16 7.90 -9.80
CA LYS A 233 5.34 7.36 -9.13
C LYS A 233 5.44 5.85 -9.36
N SER A 234 6.65 5.32 -9.34
CA SER A 234 6.90 3.88 -9.27
C SER A 234 6.41 3.30 -7.94
N GLY A 235 6.37 1.98 -7.87
CA GLY A 235 6.07 1.26 -6.65
C GLY A 235 4.64 0.73 -6.57
N ILE A 236 4.37 0.14 -5.41
CA ILE A 236 3.07 -0.40 -5.02
C ILE A 236 2.57 0.35 -3.78
N PRO A 237 1.26 0.58 -3.64
CA PRO A 237 0.72 1.41 -2.57
C PRO A 237 0.92 0.77 -1.19
N GLN A 238 1.54 1.49 -0.27
CA GLN A 238 1.55 1.12 1.15
C GLN A 238 0.28 1.66 1.83
N SER A 239 -0.46 0.80 2.52
CA SER A 239 -1.75 1.17 3.14
C SER A 239 -2.12 0.16 4.21
N ASP A 240 -3.02 0.56 5.12
CA ASP A 240 -3.47 -0.27 6.22
C ASP A 240 -4.07 -1.60 5.74
N ASN A 241 -3.71 -2.68 6.45
CA ASN A 241 -4.20 -4.05 6.24
C ASN A 241 -4.21 -4.52 4.76
N ASN A 242 -3.20 -4.13 3.98
CA ASN A 242 -3.13 -4.42 2.55
C ASN A 242 -2.35 -5.69 2.21
N ILE A 243 -3.03 -6.83 2.30
CA ILE A 243 -2.45 -8.12 1.93
C ILE A 243 -2.07 -8.23 0.44
N ILE A 244 -2.77 -7.51 -0.44
CA ILE A 244 -2.49 -7.54 -1.88
C ILE A 244 -1.18 -6.82 -2.20
N SER A 245 -0.88 -5.70 -1.56
CA SER A 245 0.44 -5.06 -1.67
C SER A 245 1.54 -6.00 -1.19
N SER A 246 1.34 -6.66 -0.04
CA SER A 246 2.32 -7.63 0.47
C SER A 246 2.53 -8.78 -0.51
N PHE A 247 1.45 -9.31 -1.10
CA PHE A 247 1.53 -10.37 -2.12
C PHE A 247 2.27 -9.91 -3.38
N ILE A 248 1.97 -8.73 -3.92
CA ILE A 248 2.63 -8.22 -5.13
C ILE A 248 4.11 -7.99 -4.87
N GLY A 249 4.46 -7.41 -3.72
CA GLY A 249 5.86 -7.25 -3.32
C GLY A 249 6.58 -8.61 -3.20
N TYR A 250 5.91 -9.59 -2.59
CA TYR A 250 6.42 -10.95 -2.52
C TYR A 250 6.65 -11.58 -3.89
N LEU A 251 5.68 -11.46 -4.80
CA LEU A 251 5.77 -11.97 -6.15
C LEU A 251 6.91 -11.29 -6.93
N TYR A 252 7.18 -10.02 -6.66
CA TYR A 252 8.34 -9.31 -7.21
C TYR A 252 9.66 -9.94 -6.76
N LEU A 253 9.80 -10.17 -5.45
CA LEU A 253 11.03 -10.71 -4.88
C LEU A 253 11.17 -12.22 -5.02
N VAL A 254 10.13 -12.96 -5.43
CA VAL A 254 10.27 -14.35 -5.89
C VAL A 254 11.32 -14.45 -7.00
N PHE A 255 11.31 -13.50 -7.96
CA PHE A 255 12.34 -13.46 -9.00
C PHE A 255 13.72 -13.06 -8.44
N GLY A 256 13.75 -12.17 -7.44
CA GLY A 256 14.98 -11.81 -6.74
C GLY A 256 15.61 -13.01 -6.04
N ASP A 257 14.81 -13.81 -5.35
CA ASP A 257 15.25 -15.04 -4.68
C ASP A 257 15.84 -16.02 -5.70
N LEU A 258 15.21 -16.19 -6.87
CA LEU A 258 15.73 -17.05 -7.94
C LEU A 258 17.07 -16.55 -8.49
N PHE A 259 17.24 -15.25 -8.70
CA PHE A 259 18.51 -14.69 -9.17
C PHE A 259 19.63 -14.84 -8.13
N ILE A 260 19.33 -14.61 -6.85
CA ILE A 260 20.27 -14.83 -5.74
C ILE A 260 20.66 -16.30 -5.68
N ASP A 261 19.67 -17.19 -5.79
CA ASP A 261 19.87 -18.62 -5.75
C ASP A 261 20.77 -19.12 -6.89
N ASP A 262 20.57 -18.64 -8.12
CA ASP A 262 21.42 -18.96 -9.27
C ASP A 262 22.89 -18.53 -9.03
N ILE A 263 23.12 -17.34 -8.46
CA ILE A 263 24.47 -16.88 -8.10
C ILE A 263 25.12 -17.85 -7.10
N LEU A 264 24.40 -18.26 -6.06
CA LEU A 264 24.93 -19.16 -5.03
C LEU A 264 25.21 -20.56 -5.60
N ILE A 265 24.35 -21.06 -6.49
CA ILE A 265 24.56 -22.34 -7.19
C ILE A 265 25.82 -22.32 -8.06
N ASN A 266 26.08 -21.21 -8.76
CA ASN A 266 27.28 -21.06 -9.57
C ASN A 266 28.58 -21.03 -8.75
N ASN A 267 28.48 -20.88 -7.42
CA ASN A 267 29.61 -20.87 -6.49
C ASN A 267 29.71 -22.15 -5.63
N ARG A 268 29.03 -23.25 -6.01
CA ARG A 268 29.06 -24.58 -5.33
C ARG A 268 30.43 -25.23 -5.20
N ASN A 269 31.44 -24.75 -5.93
CA ASN A 269 32.81 -25.21 -5.75
C ASN A 269 33.31 -24.89 -4.33
N PHE A 270 32.86 -23.77 -3.76
CA PHE A 270 33.28 -23.28 -2.44
C PHE A 270 32.17 -23.35 -1.38
N ILE A 271 30.91 -23.31 -1.82
CA ILE A 271 29.72 -23.38 -0.96
C ILE A 271 29.29 -24.84 -0.83
N GLU A 272 29.23 -25.32 0.41
CA GLU A 272 28.67 -26.65 0.72
C GLU A 272 27.14 -26.61 0.68
N SER A 273 26.54 -25.61 1.31
CA SER A 273 25.10 -25.39 1.30
C SER A 273 24.75 -23.92 1.51
N HIS A 274 23.54 -23.54 1.08
CA HIS A 274 22.98 -22.21 1.34
C HIS A 274 21.49 -22.26 1.57
N LYS A 275 20.96 -21.24 2.23
CA LYS A 275 19.52 -21.07 2.48
C LYS A 275 19.13 -19.60 2.41
N ILE A 276 18.06 -19.29 1.67
CA ILE A 276 17.46 -17.96 1.57
C ILE A 276 16.18 -17.98 2.39
N ILE A 277 16.09 -17.13 3.41
CA ILE A 277 14.91 -16.97 4.26
C ILE A 277 14.47 -15.50 4.16
N ARG A 278 13.23 -15.26 3.72
CA ARG A 278 12.76 -13.89 3.44
C ARG A 278 11.38 -13.63 4.01
N TYR A 279 11.17 -12.46 4.61
CA TYR A 279 9.85 -11.94 4.93
C TYR A 279 9.70 -10.56 4.30
N THR A 280 8.74 -10.41 3.39
CA THR A 280 8.62 -9.20 2.54
C THR A 280 9.97 -8.82 1.93
N ASP A 281 10.59 -7.74 2.39
CA ASP A 281 11.85 -7.14 1.99
C ASP A 281 13.04 -7.49 2.92
N ASP A 282 12.80 -8.10 4.08
CA ASP A 282 13.85 -8.60 4.97
C ASP A 282 14.40 -9.93 4.45
N ILE A 283 15.60 -9.92 3.86
CA ILE A 283 16.24 -11.09 3.24
C ILE A 283 17.45 -11.54 4.05
N TYR A 284 17.46 -12.82 4.43
CA TYR A 284 18.57 -13.48 5.09
C TYR A 284 19.10 -14.61 4.23
N ILE A 285 20.41 -14.58 3.94
CA ILE A 285 21.09 -15.60 3.15
C ILE A 285 22.13 -16.26 4.04
N SER A 286 21.90 -17.51 4.41
CA SER A 286 22.86 -18.35 5.11
C SER A 286 23.74 -19.07 4.10
N ILE A 287 25.05 -19.03 4.30
CA ILE A 287 26.04 -19.68 3.43
C ILE A 287 26.99 -20.49 4.33
N THR A 288 27.09 -21.78 4.07
CA THR A 288 28.04 -22.69 4.71
C THR A 288 29.13 -23.03 3.72
N PHE A 289 30.38 -22.69 4.07
CA PHE A 289 31.55 -22.98 3.25
C PHE A 289 32.05 -24.41 3.48
N LYS A 290 32.77 -24.94 2.49
CA LYS A 290 33.48 -26.22 2.65
C LYS A 290 34.63 -26.08 3.63
N HIS A 291 34.89 -27.13 4.42
CA HIS A 291 35.85 -27.18 5.54
C HIS A 291 37.29 -26.68 5.26
N ASN A 292 37.73 -26.64 3.99
CA ASN A 292 39.08 -26.18 3.63
C ASN A 292 39.15 -24.71 3.19
N THR A 293 38.03 -23.97 3.29
CA THR A 293 37.98 -22.57 2.87
C THR A 293 38.41 -21.69 4.04
N ASP A 294 39.63 -21.16 4.01
CA ASP A 294 40.12 -20.27 5.07
C ASP A 294 39.29 -18.98 5.17
N GLN A 295 39.31 -18.35 6.35
CA GLN A 295 38.47 -17.18 6.64
C GLN A 295 38.70 -15.97 5.70
N LYS A 296 39.92 -15.78 5.19
CA LYS A 296 40.24 -14.70 4.25
C LYS A 296 39.62 -15.01 2.89
N SER A 297 39.75 -16.24 2.42
CA SER A 297 39.09 -16.71 1.19
C SER A 297 37.56 -16.65 1.30
N GLN A 298 36.98 -17.04 2.43
CA GLN A 298 35.55 -16.86 2.72
C GLN A 298 35.15 -15.37 2.60
N GLY A 299 35.95 -14.46 3.17
CA GLY A 299 35.70 -13.02 3.08
C GLY A 299 35.67 -12.49 1.65
N LEU A 300 36.64 -12.89 0.81
CA LEU A 300 36.70 -12.50 -0.61
C LEU A 300 35.51 -13.06 -1.40
N LEU A 301 35.15 -14.32 -1.15
CA LEU A 301 34.01 -14.97 -1.80
C LEU A 301 32.69 -14.30 -1.42
N VAL A 302 32.45 -14.05 -0.12
CA VAL A 302 31.23 -13.36 0.33
C VAL A 302 31.14 -11.98 -0.29
N HIS A 303 32.24 -11.22 -0.33
CA HIS A 303 32.25 -9.91 -0.98
C HIS A 303 31.87 -10.01 -2.46
N SER A 304 32.50 -10.92 -3.21
CA SER A 304 32.19 -11.15 -4.63
C SER A 304 30.72 -11.54 -4.84
N ILE A 305 30.21 -12.49 -4.05
CA ILE A 305 28.81 -12.93 -4.09
C ILE A 305 27.87 -11.75 -3.78
N SER A 306 28.15 -10.99 -2.73
CA SER A 306 27.33 -9.84 -2.33
C SER A 306 27.28 -8.77 -3.42
N SER A 307 28.41 -8.50 -4.08
CA SER A 307 28.47 -7.56 -5.21
C SER A 307 27.67 -8.06 -6.41
N GLN A 308 27.78 -9.35 -6.76
CA GLN A 308 26.97 -9.95 -7.84
C GLN A 308 25.48 -9.90 -7.52
N ILE A 309 25.10 -10.14 -6.26
CA ILE A 309 23.70 -10.02 -5.81
C ILE A 309 23.23 -8.57 -5.94
N ALA A 310 24.00 -7.60 -5.47
CA ALA A 310 23.64 -6.18 -5.58
C ALA A 310 23.45 -5.77 -7.06
N GLU A 311 24.37 -6.19 -7.93
CA GLU A 311 24.33 -5.89 -9.36
C GLU A 311 23.14 -6.55 -10.06
N VAL A 312 22.86 -7.84 -9.81
CA VAL A 312 21.73 -8.53 -10.45
C VAL A 312 20.40 -7.95 -9.99
N LEU A 313 20.25 -7.61 -8.71
CA LEU A 313 19.04 -6.99 -8.19
C LEU A 313 18.83 -5.59 -8.81
N TYR A 314 19.91 -4.82 -9.00
CA TYR A 314 19.83 -3.52 -9.66
C TYR A 314 19.45 -3.65 -11.15
N ILE A 315 20.18 -4.48 -11.91
CA ILE A 315 19.96 -4.63 -13.35
C ILE A 315 18.60 -5.26 -13.63
N GLN A 316 18.31 -6.42 -13.02
CA GLN A 316 17.10 -7.19 -13.33
C GLN A 316 15.86 -6.59 -12.68
N LEU A 317 15.95 -6.10 -11.44
CA LEU A 317 14.80 -5.65 -10.66
C LEU A 317 14.78 -4.14 -10.37
N GLY A 318 15.84 -3.40 -10.66
CA GLY A 318 15.90 -1.96 -10.35
C GLY A 318 16.01 -1.68 -8.85
N LEU A 319 16.38 -2.68 -8.04
CA LEU A 319 16.44 -2.56 -6.59
C LEU A 319 17.85 -2.18 -6.14
N LYS A 320 17.91 -1.33 -5.11
CA LYS A 320 19.17 -0.92 -4.47
C LYS A 320 19.25 -1.48 -3.06
N LEU A 321 20.48 -1.79 -2.64
CA LEU A 321 20.77 -2.20 -1.26
C LEU A 321 21.23 -0.99 -0.45
N ASN A 322 20.73 -0.87 0.78
CA ASN A 322 21.09 0.18 1.72
C ASN A 322 22.38 -0.17 2.48
N LEU A 323 23.01 0.83 3.10
CA LEU A 323 24.15 0.75 4.01
C LEU A 323 23.90 -0.15 5.24
N LYS A 324 22.63 -0.47 5.54
CA LYS A 324 22.25 -1.39 6.62
C LYS A 324 22.47 -2.87 6.25
N THR A 325 22.72 -3.18 4.98
CA THR A 325 23.12 -4.52 4.53
C THR A 325 24.36 -4.96 5.29
N ARG A 326 24.31 -6.16 5.89
CA ARG A 326 25.34 -6.58 6.85
C ARG A 326 25.62 -8.07 6.82
N LEU A 327 26.90 -8.40 6.98
CA LEU A 327 27.39 -9.77 7.15
C LEU A 327 27.58 -10.09 8.64
N TYR A 328 27.14 -11.28 9.04
CA TYR A 328 27.35 -11.84 10.38
C TYR A 328 28.07 -13.19 10.26
N ARG A 329 29.15 -13.37 11.05
CA ARG A 329 29.89 -14.63 11.13
C ARG A 329 29.44 -15.39 12.37
N LEU A 330 28.87 -16.59 12.17
CA LEU A 330 28.29 -17.35 13.29
C LEU A 330 29.35 -17.95 14.23
N SER A 331 30.59 -18.07 13.75
CA SER A 331 31.76 -18.44 14.57
C SER A 331 32.11 -17.38 15.62
N LYS A 332 31.66 -16.13 15.47
CA LYS A 332 31.89 -15.06 16.44
C LYS A 332 30.66 -14.84 17.32
N LYS A 333 30.78 -15.19 18.60
CA LYS A 333 29.70 -15.06 19.59
C LYS A 333 29.01 -13.68 19.58
N LYS A 334 29.78 -12.58 19.56
CA LYS A 334 29.24 -11.21 19.54
C LYS A 334 28.39 -10.91 18.30
N GLU A 335 28.84 -11.32 17.11
CA GLU A 335 28.09 -11.10 15.86
C GLU A 335 26.84 -11.98 15.82
N LYS A 336 26.91 -13.21 16.35
CA LYS A 336 25.76 -14.11 16.51
C LYS A 336 24.70 -13.53 17.45
N GLU A 337 25.10 -13.02 18.61
CA GLU A 337 24.21 -12.39 19.59
C GLU A 337 23.56 -11.12 19.01
N GLU A 338 24.32 -10.32 18.26
CA GLU A 338 23.80 -9.13 17.58
C GLU A 338 22.77 -9.49 16.49
N LEU A 339 23.01 -10.53 15.69
CA LEU A 339 22.04 -11.04 14.73
C LEU A 339 20.74 -11.48 15.41
N ILE A 340 20.83 -12.25 16.50
CA ILE A 340 19.66 -12.69 17.27
C ILE A 340 18.88 -11.49 17.81
N LYS A 341 19.57 -10.48 18.35
CA LYS A 341 18.93 -9.25 18.82
C LYS A 341 18.23 -8.50 17.69
N ASN A 342 18.86 -8.39 16.53
CA ASN A 342 18.26 -7.74 15.38
C ASN A 342 17.01 -8.47 14.89
N ILE A 343 16.98 -9.81 14.90
CA ILE A 343 15.80 -10.60 14.49
C ILE A 343 14.60 -10.28 15.39
N LYS A 344 14.79 -10.24 16.70
CA LYS A 344 13.72 -9.90 17.67
C LYS A 344 13.13 -8.49 17.47
N ASN A 345 13.85 -7.60 16.79
CA ASN A 345 13.54 -6.17 16.71
C ASN A 345 12.93 -5.75 15.37
N LEU A 346 12.67 -6.68 14.43
CA LEU A 346 12.45 -6.36 13.02
C LEU A 346 11.02 -6.05 12.59
N SER A 347 10.04 -6.19 13.46
CA SER A 347 8.66 -5.86 13.08
C SER A 347 8.16 -4.65 13.87
N PRO A 348 8.18 -3.45 13.27
CA PRO A 348 7.34 -2.34 13.72
C PRO A 348 5.84 -2.68 13.64
N SER A 349 5.47 -3.74 12.91
CA SER A 349 4.09 -4.21 12.83
C SER A 349 3.70 -5.15 13.97
N ASP A 350 4.64 -5.76 14.70
CA ASP A 350 4.37 -6.64 15.86
C ASP A 350 3.83 -5.89 17.08
N GLU A 351 3.72 -4.57 16.95
CA GLU A 351 3.24 -3.60 17.93
C GLU A 351 1.72 -3.68 18.18
N TYR A 352 1.00 -4.68 17.63
CA TYR A 352 -0.46 -4.81 17.74
C TYR A 352 -0.89 -6.18 18.28
N PHE A 353 -0.67 -6.42 19.57
CA PHE A 353 -1.38 -7.43 20.38
C PHE A 353 -0.83 -8.85 20.30
N SER A 354 -0.01 -9.18 21.30
CA SER A 354 0.29 -10.57 21.66
C SER A 354 -0.91 -11.40 22.15
N ALA A 355 -2.12 -10.83 22.15
CA ALA A 355 -3.24 -11.28 22.98
C ALA A 355 -4.21 -12.33 22.39
N ILE A 356 -4.06 -12.74 21.12
CA ILE A 356 -4.89 -13.81 20.53
C ILE A 356 -4.04 -15.06 20.34
N GLN A 357 -3.80 -15.77 21.45
CA GLN A 357 -3.70 -17.23 21.40
C GLN A 357 -5.14 -17.74 21.50
N GLU A 358 -5.67 -18.24 20.39
CA GLU A 358 -6.49 -19.45 20.46
C GLU A 358 -5.50 -20.61 20.32
N ASP A 359 -5.65 -21.57 21.22
CA ASP A 359 -4.87 -22.79 21.38
C ASP A 359 -4.31 -23.34 20.06
N ASP A 360 -3.00 -23.20 19.88
CA ASP A 360 -2.22 -24.10 19.03
C ASP A 360 -1.09 -24.61 19.92
N ASP A 361 -1.41 -25.69 20.64
CA ASP A 361 -0.47 -26.55 21.35
C ASP A 361 0.58 -27.04 20.33
N ASN A 362 1.71 -26.35 20.28
CA ASN A 362 2.98 -26.96 19.93
C ASN A 362 4.03 -26.40 20.88
N ASP A 363 3.98 -26.97 22.09
CA ASP A 363 5.09 -27.05 23.03
C ASP A 363 6.32 -27.64 22.32
N ASP A 364 7.16 -26.78 21.77
CA ASP A 364 8.55 -27.12 21.42
C ASP A 364 9.50 -25.92 21.57
N GLU A 365 9.11 -24.91 22.34
CA GLU A 365 10.05 -23.94 22.90
C GLU A 365 10.67 -24.51 24.19
N LYS A 366 11.65 -25.41 24.05
CA LYS A 366 12.68 -25.56 25.09
C LYS A 366 13.45 -24.24 25.16
N GLU A 367 12.92 -23.33 25.96
CA GLU A 367 13.56 -22.08 26.34
C GLU A 367 14.91 -22.37 27.02
N VAL A 368 15.91 -21.62 26.59
CA VAL A 368 17.16 -21.44 27.35
C VAL A 368 16.75 -20.79 28.67
N GLU A 369 17.17 -21.37 29.82
CA GLU A 369 16.96 -20.82 31.17
C GLU A 369 17.29 -19.32 31.22
N SER A 370 16.26 -18.50 31.09
CA SER A 370 16.27 -17.08 31.43
C SER A 370 15.24 -16.92 32.53
N VAL A 371 15.61 -16.23 33.61
CA VAL A 371 14.75 -16.00 34.77
C VAL A 371 13.38 -15.50 34.28
N ILE A 372 12.33 -16.31 34.44
CA ILE A 372 10.99 -15.96 33.97
C ILE A 372 10.49 -14.81 34.85
N GLU A 373 10.59 -13.59 34.34
CA GLU A 373 10.08 -12.41 35.02
C GLU A 373 8.56 -12.47 35.14
N THR A 374 8.06 -12.21 36.34
CA THR A 374 6.64 -12.21 36.62
C THR A 374 5.94 -11.04 35.89
N PRO A 375 4.64 -11.15 35.56
CA PRO A 375 3.90 -10.06 34.92
C PRO A 375 3.95 -8.74 35.72
N GLN A 376 4.00 -8.83 37.05
CA GLN A 376 4.09 -7.66 37.92
C GLN A 376 5.47 -6.99 37.84
N GLU A 377 6.56 -7.76 37.72
CA GLU A 377 7.91 -7.21 37.54
C GLU A 377 8.05 -6.49 36.20
N LYS A 378 7.53 -7.09 35.11
CA LYS A 378 7.41 -6.46 33.79
C LYS A 378 6.68 -5.12 33.88
N LEU A 379 5.50 -5.11 34.53
CA LEU A 379 4.74 -3.87 34.74
C LEU A 379 5.53 -2.81 35.53
N GLU A 380 6.24 -3.18 36.60
CA GLU A 380 7.04 -2.22 37.35
C GLU A 380 8.21 -1.65 36.53
N LYS A 381 8.82 -2.45 35.63
CA LYS A 381 9.82 -1.95 34.67
C LYS A 381 9.21 -0.94 33.70
N ILE A 382 8.04 -1.24 33.13
CA ILE A 382 7.30 -0.32 32.26
C ILE A 382 7.04 1.00 33.01
N LEU A 383 6.46 0.94 34.21
CA LEU A 383 6.17 2.15 35.01
C LEU A 383 7.44 2.91 35.39
N LYS A 384 8.55 2.22 35.68
CA LYS A 384 9.85 2.85 35.95
C LYS A 384 10.35 3.58 34.71
N GLU A 385 10.23 2.99 33.52
CA GLU A 385 10.64 3.61 32.27
C GLU A 385 9.76 4.82 31.91
N LEU A 386 8.44 4.74 32.11
CA LEU A 386 7.55 5.90 31.98
C LEU A 386 7.92 7.05 32.91
N ARG A 387 8.33 6.75 34.14
CA ARG A 387 8.83 7.78 35.08
C ARG A 387 10.15 8.41 34.61
N LYS A 388 10.98 7.68 33.87
CA LYS A 388 12.19 8.27 33.23
C LYS A 388 11.77 9.19 32.09
N ILE A 389 10.88 8.73 31.21
CA ILE A 389 10.35 9.53 30.10
C ILE A 389 9.73 10.82 30.63
N LYS A 390 8.91 10.75 31.68
CA LYS A 390 8.33 11.95 32.32
C LYS A 390 9.37 13.00 32.73
N LYS A 391 10.60 12.60 33.04
CA LYS A 391 11.70 13.48 33.47
C LYS A 391 12.58 13.96 32.31
N THR A 392 12.41 13.44 31.10
CA THR A 392 13.18 13.89 29.93
C THR A 392 12.64 15.19 29.38
N SER A 393 13.51 15.94 28.71
CA SER A 393 13.08 17.06 27.88
C SER A 393 12.41 16.52 26.61
N VAL A 394 11.58 17.33 25.94
CA VAL A 394 11.00 16.95 24.64
C VAL A 394 12.10 16.84 23.57
N GLU A 395 13.16 17.64 23.70
CA GLU A 395 14.31 17.67 22.79
C GLU A 395 15.14 16.38 22.86
N ASP A 396 15.12 15.69 24.00
CA ASP A 396 15.80 14.40 24.18
C ASP A 396 15.26 13.32 23.24
N TYR A 397 14.07 13.52 22.65
CA TYR A 397 13.53 12.68 21.57
C TYR A 397 14.52 12.52 20.40
N TYR A 398 15.33 13.54 20.13
CA TYR A 398 16.31 13.53 19.03
C TYR A 398 17.66 12.90 19.39
N ILE A 399 17.94 12.68 20.69
CA ILE A 399 19.32 12.57 21.15
C ILE A 399 19.86 11.12 21.20
N ARG A 400 19.08 10.04 21.42
CA ARG A 400 19.68 8.68 21.57
C ARG A 400 18.85 7.46 21.20
N ASP A 401 19.63 6.41 20.90
CA ASP A 401 19.33 4.99 20.71
C ASP A 401 18.37 4.42 21.77
N ASN A 402 17.11 4.23 21.36
CA ASN A 402 15.95 3.97 22.20
C ASN A 402 15.57 2.48 22.25
N LEU A 403 16.42 1.59 21.73
CA LEU A 403 16.08 0.17 21.53
C LEU A 403 15.71 -0.53 22.85
N ALA A 404 16.51 -0.39 23.89
CA ALA A 404 16.23 -1.01 25.19
C ALA A 404 14.96 -0.45 25.86
N ARG A 405 14.67 0.85 25.67
CA ARG A 405 13.43 1.47 26.17
C ARG A 405 12.22 0.90 25.44
N LYS A 406 12.30 0.80 24.11
CA LYS A 406 11.23 0.28 23.27
C LYS A 406 10.93 -1.17 23.65
N GLU A 407 11.95 -2.01 23.78
CA GLU A 407 11.84 -3.40 24.23
C GLU A 407 11.08 -3.51 25.57
N ILE A 408 11.42 -2.68 26.56
CA ILE A 408 10.72 -2.66 27.87
C ILE A 408 9.26 -2.26 27.72
N LEU A 409 8.97 -1.19 26.97
CA LEU A 409 7.59 -0.70 26.84
C LEU A 409 6.69 -1.66 26.05
N GLN A 410 7.26 -2.40 25.09
CA GLN A 410 6.54 -3.40 24.30
C GLN A 410 6.03 -4.57 25.14
N GLU A 411 6.57 -4.81 26.33
CA GLU A 411 6.03 -5.82 27.26
C GLU A 411 4.58 -5.52 27.67
N ILE A 412 4.07 -4.30 27.43
CA ILE A 412 2.67 -3.94 27.66
C ILE A 412 1.69 -4.79 26.84
N PHE A 413 2.14 -5.33 25.71
CA PHE A 413 1.32 -6.17 24.84
C PHE A 413 1.21 -7.62 25.32
N ASP A 414 1.99 -8.02 26.34
CA ASP A 414 1.86 -9.34 26.97
C ASP A 414 0.48 -9.43 27.65
N LYS A 415 -0.30 -10.47 27.30
CA LYS A 415 -1.68 -10.67 27.79
C LYS A 415 -1.72 -10.73 29.32
N SER A 416 -0.70 -11.32 29.94
CA SER A 416 -0.61 -11.40 31.40
C SER A 416 -0.37 -10.04 32.05
N VAL A 417 0.40 -9.15 31.38
CA VAL A 417 0.61 -7.77 31.80
C VAL A 417 -0.66 -6.95 31.59
N GLU A 418 -1.32 -7.08 30.42
CA GLU A 418 -2.56 -6.38 30.11
C GLU A 418 -3.66 -6.67 31.14
N GLN A 419 -3.82 -7.94 31.55
CA GLN A 419 -4.79 -8.36 32.55
C GLN A 419 -4.57 -7.70 33.91
N ILE A 420 -3.31 -7.55 34.34
CA ILE A 420 -3.01 -6.95 35.66
C ILE A 420 -3.09 -5.42 35.66
N LEU A 421 -3.08 -4.75 34.49
CA LEU A 421 -3.28 -3.29 34.42
C LEU A 421 -4.65 -2.87 34.96
N GLU A 422 -5.66 -3.75 34.86
CA GLU A 422 -7.02 -3.45 35.33
C GLU A 422 -7.16 -3.47 36.85
N LYS A 423 -6.17 -4.03 37.58
CA LYS A 423 -6.22 -4.10 39.04
C LYS A 423 -6.25 -2.69 39.66
N PRO A 424 -7.10 -2.43 40.68
CA PRO A 424 -7.23 -1.09 41.28
C PRO A 424 -5.92 -0.49 41.78
N GLU A 425 -5.03 -1.32 42.34
CA GLU A 425 -3.71 -0.88 42.81
C GLU A 425 -2.80 -0.41 41.68
N ASN A 426 -2.83 -1.10 40.54
CA ASN A 426 -2.04 -0.76 39.36
C ASN A 426 -2.61 0.50 38.67
N LYS A 427 -3.94 0.66 38.59
CA LYS A 427 -4.57 1.92 38.17
C LYS A 427 -4.13 3.12 39.02
N LYS A 428 -4.06 2.97 40.35
CA LYS A 428 -3.53 4.01 41.25
C LYS A 428 -2.07 4.36 40.94
N LYS A 429 -1.23 3.37 40.62
CA LYS A 429 0.17 3.60 40.22
C LYS A 429 0.26 4.33 38.88
N ILE A 430 -0.53 3.92 37.89
CA ILE A 430 -0.63 4.56 36.57
C ILE A 430 -1.03 6.03 36.71
N LYS A 431 -2.08 6.32 37.48
CA LYS A 431 -2.52 7.70 37.78
C LYS A 431 -1.39 8.58 38.33
N ARG A 432 -0.59 8.04 39.25
CA ARG A 432 0.58 8.75 39.82
C ARG A 432 1.66 9.03 38.77
N VAL A 433 1.87 8.12 37.82
CA VAL A 433 2.81 8.32 36.71
C VAL A 433 2.33 9.47 35.83
N PHE A 434 1.07 9.50 35.44
CA PHE A 434 0.52 10.50 34.51
C PHE A 434 0.16 11.86 35.13
N LYS A 435 0.03 11.96 36.46
CA LYS A 435 -0.15 13.25 37.15
C LYS A 435 0.93 14.26 36.74
N ASN A 436 0.56 15.39 36.14
CA ASN A 436 1.49 16.41 35.60
C ASN A 436 2.47 15.87 34.53
N PHE A 437 2.07 14.84 33.77
CA PHE A 437 2.85 14.36 32.63
C PHE A 437 2.75 15.34 31.46
N ASN A 438 3.87 15.60 30.79
CA ASN A 438 3.87 16.38 29.55
C ASN A 438 3.44 15.49 28.39
N PHE A 439 2.25 15.72 27.85
CA PHE A 439 1.67 14.88 26.80
C PHE A 439 2.39 14.95 25.45
N ASP A 440 3.28 15.92 25.20
CA ASP A 440 4.15 15.88 24.01
C ASP A 440 5.10 14.68 24.02
N LEU A 441 5.43 14.14 25.21
CA LEU A 441 6.29 12.97 25.38
C LEU A 441 5.62 11.64 25.00
N VAL A 442 4.30 11.63 24.76
CA VAL A 442 3.61 10.42 24.27
C VAL A 442 4.20 9.99 22.92
N LYS A 443 4.70 10.92 22.12
CA LYS A 443 5.33 10.64 20.82
C LYS A 443 6.58 9.75 20.88
N VAL A 444 7.19 9.59 22.05
CA VAL A 444 8.36 8.71 22.25
C VAL A 444 8.02 7.24 21.97
N SER A 445 6.84 6.80 22.43
CA SER A 445 6.33 5.43 22.23
C SER A 445 4.80 5.52 22.22
N PRO A 446 4.21 6.03 21.11
CA PRO A 446 2.83 6.50 21.08
C PRO A 446 1.84 5.44 21.55
N LEU A 447 1.95 4.24 21.01
CA LEU A 447 0.95 3.20 21.22
C LEU A 447 1.05 2.59 22.62
N GLU A 448 2.27 2.26 23.05
CA GLU A 448 2.54 1.68 24.36
C GLU A 448 2.08 2.62 25.48
N ILE A 449 2.38 3.91 25.35
CA ILE A 449 1.97 4.92 26.31
C ILE A 449 0.44 5.11 26.29
N LEU A 450 -0.18 5.15 25.11
CA LEU A 450 -1.63 5.29 24.97
C LEU A 450 -2.40 4.14 25.64
N ILE A 451 -1.94 2.90 25.50
CA ILE A 451 -2.59 1.73 26.12
C ILE A 451 -2.61 1.84 27.64
N ILE A 452 -1.53 2.34 28.24
CA ILE A 452 -1.42 2.54 29.68
C ILE A 452 -2.28 3.74 30.10
N LEU A 453 -2.26 4.83 29.32
CA LEU A 453 -3.04 6.04 29.57
C LEU A 453 -4.55 5.76 29.57
N LEU A 454 -5.04 4.89 28.67
CA LEU A 454 -6.44 4.48 28.57
C LEU A 454 -6.97 3.77 29.82
N LYS A 455 -6.10 3.36 30.75
CA LYS A 455 -6.50 2.74 32.04
C LYS A 455 -6.92 3.76 33.10
N ASP A 456 -6.72 5.07 32.85
CA ASP A 456 -7.17 6.16 33.72
C ASP A 456 -8.07 7.14 32.96
N GLU A 457 -9.36 7.12 33.27
CA GLU A 457 -10.39 7.97 32.63
C GLU A 457 -10.12 9.47 32.80
N SER A 458 -9.55 9.89 33.93
CA SER A 458 -9.27 11.32 34.17
C SER A 458 -8.10 11.82 33.34
N GLU A 459 -7.06 11.01 33.18
CA GLU A 459 -5.88 11.38 32.40
C GLU A 459 -6.12 11.27 30.90
N ILE A 460 -6.94 10.31 30.43
CA ILE A 460 -7.33 10.25 29.02
C ILE A 460 -8.19 11.44 28.60
N LEU A 461 -9.09 11.94 29.48
CA LEU A 461 -9.85 13.16 29.21
C LEU A 461 -8.93 14.39 29.10
N ARG A 462 -7.94 14.52 30.00
CA ARG A 462 -6.94 15.60 29.91
C ARG A 462 -6.10 15.51 28.64
N PHE A 463 -5.75 14.29 28.21
CA PHE A 463 -5.02 14.06 26.97
C PHE A 463 -5.88 14.40 25.74
N ARG A 464 -7.16 14.01 25.74
CA ARG A 464 -8.13 14.40 24.71
C ARG A 464 -8.22 15.93 24.57
N GLU A 465 -8.39 16.64 25.69
CA GLU A 465 -8.42 18.10 25.71
C GLU A 465 -7.11 18.71 25.19
N PHE A 466 -5.97 18.14 25.57
CA PHE A 466 -4.66 18.54 25.03
C PHE A 466 -4.60 18.42 23.50
N CYS A 467 -5.07 17.31 22.92
CA CYS A 467 -5.14 17.12 21.47
C CYS A 467 -6.09 18.13 20.80
N LEU A 468 -7.28 18.38 21.38
CA LEU A 468 -8.25 19.33 20.83
C LEU A 468 -7.77 20.78 20.88
N ASN A 469 -7.03 21.15 21.93
CA ASN A 469 -6.52 22.50 22.15
C ASN A 469 -5.26 22.83 21.33
N LYS A 470 -4.66 21.85 20.63
CA LYS A 470 -3.53 22.13 19.74
C LYS A 470 -3.94 23.08 18.60
N LYS A 471 -3.19 24.17 18.43
CA LYS A 471 -3.42 25.16 17.38
C LYS A 471 -3.07 24.64 15.98
N ILE A 472 -1.99 23.85 15.90
CA ILE A 472 -1.49 23.26 14.66
C ILE A 472 -1.43 21.74 14.87
N ILE A 473 -1.96 20.99 13.91
CA ILE A 473 -1.90 19.52 13.91
C ILE A 473 -0.80 19.07 12.97
N THR A 474 0.37 18.75 13.54
CA THR A 474 1.49 18.16 12.78
C THR A 474 1.18 16.72 12.38
N THR A 475 1.96 16.14 11.48
CA THR A 475 1.86 14.72 11.11
C THR A 475 1.98 13.79 12.32
N GLY A 476 2.87 14.10 13.27
CA GLY A 476 3.01 13.33 14.50
C GLY A 476 1.81 13.48 15.44
N ASP A 477 1.13 14.63 15.46
CA ASP A 477 -0.10 14.79 16.22
C ASP A 477 -1.26 14.03 15.55
N ALA A 478 -1.34 14.07 14.21
CA ALA A 478 -2.37 13.35 13.44
C ALA A 478 -2.25 11.83 13.63
N ASP A 479 -1.04 11.26 13.52
CA ASP A 479 -0.78 9.83 13.78
C ASP A 479 -1.18 9.44 15.21
N LEU A 480 -0.85 10.28 16.20
CA LEU A 480 -1.20 10.04 17.59
C LEU A 480 -2.73 10.06 17.81
N ILE A 481 -3.43 11.02 17.21
CA ILE A 481 -4.90 11.10 17.27
C ILE A 481 -5.53 9.87 16.58
N VAL A 482 -5.04 9.47 15.40
CA VAL A 482 -5.52 8.27 14.71
C VAL A 482 -5.30 7.02 15.57
N LYS A 483 -4.12 6.85 16.18
CA LYS A 483 -3.85 5.73 17.10
C LYS A 483 -4.80 5.73 18.29
N LEU A 484 -5.09 6.88 18.88
CA LEU A 484 -6.09 6.99 19.96
C LEU A 484 -7.49 6.60 19.48
N LEU A 485 -7.90 7.05 18.30
CA LEU A 485 -9.18 6.68 17.69
C LEU A 485 -9.26 5.17 17.43
N CYS A 486 -8.18 4.55 16.93
CA CYS A 486 -8.09 3.09 16.78
C CYS A 486 -8.24 2.36 18.12
N GLN A 487 -7.73 2.90 19.23
CA GLN A 487 -7.91 2.24 20.54
C GLN A 487 -9.32 2.42 21.12
N THR A 488 -10.04 3.46 20.70
CA THR A 488 -11.37 3.83 21.21
C THR A 488 -12.48 3.50 20.22
N ASN A 489 -12.22 2.67 19.21
CA ASN A 489 -13.18 2.31 18.14
C ASN A 489 -13.77 3.52 17.41
N PHE A 490 -13.01 4.61 17.29
CA PHE A 490 -13.42 5.85 16.64
C PHE A 490 -14.66 6.51 17.27
N ASN A 491 -14.87 6.29 18.58
CA ASN A 491 -16.01 6.86 19.30
C ASN A 491 -15.95 8.40 19.50
N ASP A 492 -14.79 9.03 19.27
CA ASP A 492 -14.59 10.47 19.49
C ASP A 492 -14.67 11.28 18.19
N THR A 493 -15.87 11.80 17.90
CA THR A 493 -16.13 12.58 16.68
C THR A 493 -15.40 13.91 16.64
N ASP A 494 -15.08 14.52 17.78
CA ASP A 494 -14.40 15.82 17.81
C ASP A 494 -12.94 15.66 17.44
N LEU A 495 -12.27 14.62 17.94
CA LEU A 495 -10.91 14.28 17.51
C LEU A 495 -10.87 13.90 16.03
N LEU A 496 -11.88 13.17 15.52
CA LEU A 496 -11.98 12.87 14.09
C LEU A 496 -12.11 14.15 13.25
N LYS A 497 -12.95 15.11 13.66
CA LYS A 497 -13.05 16.43 13.01
C LYS A 497 -11.76 17.24 13.13
N LYS A 498 -11.05 17.13 14.26
CA LYS A 498 -9.77 17.82 14.49
C LYS A 498 -8.71 17.44 13.48
N LEU A 499 -8.70 16.18 13.02
CA LEU A 499 -7.78 15.71 11.98
C LEU A 499 -7.90 16.49 10.66
N ARG A 500 -9.06 17.10 10.37
CA ARG A 500 -9.26 17.93 9.17
C ARG A 500 -8.30 19.12 9.08
N GLN A 501 -7.76 19.58 10.22
CA GLN A 501 -6.77 20.67 10.25
C GLN A 501 -5.39 20.26 9.69
N ASN A 502 -5.14 18.95 9.54
CA ASN A 502 -3.92 18.47 8.91
C ASN A 502 -4.12 18.35 7.38
N THR A 503 -3.19 18.93 6.62
CA THR A 503 -3.25 18.99 5.15
C THR A 503 -3.31 17.62 4.47
N HIS A 504 -2.68 16.60 5.05
CA HIS A 504 -2.69 15.24 4.51
C HIS A 504 -3.95 14.44 4.87
N MET A 505 -4.68 14.86 5.91
CA MET A 505 -5.86 14.15 6.41
C MET A 505 -7.18 14.80 5.98
N SER A 506 -7.21 16.10 5.65
CA SER A 506 -8.45 16.83 5.32
C SER A 506 -9.33 16.08 4.33
N GLY A 507 -8.78 15.70 3.16
CA GLY A 507 -9.55 15.00 2.14
C GLY A 507 -10.04 13.61 2.56
N ILE A 508 -9.30 12.93 3.45
CA ILE A 508 -9.73 11.64 4.00
C ILE A 508 -10.91 11.84 4.95
N ILE A 509 -10.82 12.85 5.83
CA ILE A 509 -11.90 13.18 6.76
C ILE A 509 -13.15 13.66 6.02
N ASP A 510 -12.99 14.45 4.95
CA ASP A 510 -14.10 14.87 4.09
C ASP A 510 -14.83 13.65 3.50
N LEU A 511 -14.10 12.67 2.95
CA LEU A 511 -14.69 11.43 2.43
C LEU A 511 -15.39 10.60 3.52
N ILE A 512 -14.81 10.53 4.72
CA ILE A 512 -15.41 9.81 5.85
C ILE A 512 -16.72 10.46 6.29
N GLN A 513 -16.78 11.79 6.31
CA GLN A 513 -17.98 12.54 6.68
C GLN A 513 -19.07 12.48 5.61
N ASP A 514 -18.68 12.49 4.33
CA ASP A 514 -19.62 12.39 3.22
C ASP A 514 -20.34 11.03 3.21
N GLY A 515 -19.66 9.93 3.57
CA GLY A 515 -20.26 8.64 3.92
C GLY A 515 -21.09 7.92 2.84
N ASN A 516 -21.10 8.41 1.60
CA ASN A 516 -22.03 7.94 0.56
C ASN A 516 -21.30 7.26 -0.60
N LEU A 517 -21.76 6.05 -0.96
CA LEU A 517 -21.43 5.37 -2.21
C LEU A 517 -22.50 5.63 -3.27
N ASN A 518 -22.13 5.52 -4.55
CA ASN A 518 -23.05 5.73 -5.67
C ASN A 518 -23.85 7.05 -5.58
N CYS A 519 -23.19 8.12 -5.14
CA CYS A 519 -23.83 9.43 -5.02
C CYS A 519 -24.24 9.97 -6.40
N ASP A 520 -25.23 10.88 -6.43
CA ASP A 520 -25.72 11.51 -7.66
C ASP A 520 -24.61 12.23 -8.46
N LYS A 521 -23.49 12.56 -7.80
CA LYS A 521 -22.34 13.27 -8.37
C LYS A 521 -21.03 12.59 -7.97
N PRO A 522 -20.67 11.45 -8.60
CA PRO A 522 -19.50 10.63 -8.23
C PRO A 522 -18.15 11.18 -8.70
N GLY A 523 -18.16 12.37 -9.33
CA GLY A 523 -16.94 13.15 -9.61
C GLY A 523 -16.44 13.09 -11.05
N TYR A 524 -17.19 12.48 -12.00
CA TYR A 524 -16.95 12.67 -13.43
C TYR A 524 -17.74 13.90 -13.90
N TYR A 525 -17.10 15.08 -13.80
CA TYR A 525 -17.78 16.37 -13.83
C TYR A 525 -18.94 16.39 -12.80
N ASN A 526 -20.03 17.12 -13.08
CA ASN A 526 -21.26 17.13 -12.27
C ASN A 526 -22.36 16.23 -12.87
N LEU A 527 -22.00 15.24 -13.71
CA LEU A 527 -22.97 14.41 -14.42
C LEU A 527 -23.73 13.47 -13.47
N ALA A 528 -25.02 13.30 -13.75
CA ALA A 528 -25.90 12.36 -13.06
C ALA A 528 -25.69 10.92 -13.54
N CYS A 529 -26.18 9.95 -12.75
CA CYS A 529 -26.05 8.51 -13.03
C CYS A 529 -26.50 8.07 -14.44
N MET A 530 -27.61 8.63 -14.94
CA MET A 530 -28.11 8.31 -16.28
C MET A 530 -27.19 8.80 -17.40
N GLN A 531 -26.56 9.96 -17.22
CA GLN A 531 -25.62 10.54 -18.19
C GLN A 531 -24.32 9.73 -18.22
N MET A 532 -23.84 9.29 -17.06
CA MET A 532 -22.67 8.41 -16.98
C MET A 532 -22.90 7.06 -17.67
N LYS A 533 -24.11 6.50 -17.61
CA LYS A 533 -24.43 5.26 -18.34
C LYS A 533 -24.21 5.44 -19.85
N LYS A 534 -24.60 6.58 -20.43
CA LYS A 534 -24.34 6.88 -21.86
C LYS A 534 -22.84 6.91 -22.16
N ILE A 535 -22.03 7.48 -21.27
CA ILE A 535 -20.57 7.54 -21.41
C ILE A 535 -19.93 6.14 -21.35
N SER A 536 -20.46 5.24 -20.51
CA SER A 536 -19.95 3.87 -20.40
C SER A 536 -20.04 3.07 -21.72
N GLU A 537 -20.91 3.49 -22.63
CA GLU A 537 -21.11 2.91 -23.96
C GLU A 537 -20.18 3.53 -25.04
N MET A 538 -19.23 4.39 -24.63
CA MET A 538 -18.31 5.12 -25.51
C MET A 538 -16.83 4.82 -25.20
N PRO A 539 -16.26 3.68 -25.66
CA PRO A 539 -14.88 3.28 -25.36
C PRO A 539 -13.82 4.34 -25.68
N ASP A 540 -13.97 5.03 -26.81
CA ASP A 540 -13.04 6.10 -27.22
C ASP A 540 -13.03 7.26 -26.21
N VAL A 541 -14.19 7.63 -25.66
CA VAL A 541 -14.33 8.71 -24.65
C VAL A 541 -13.70 8.29 -23.33
N LEU A 542 -13.91 7.03 -22.93
CA LEU A 542 -13.35 6.46 -21.71
C LEU A 542 -11.83 6.40 -21.76
N GLU A 543 -11.27 6.05 -22.91
CA GLU A 543 -9.82 6.03 -23.10
C GLU A 543 -9.23 7.45 -23.03
N GLN A 544 -9.86 8.45 -23.65
CA GLN A 544 -9.42 9.85 -23.50
C GLN A 544 -9.56 10.35 -22.06
N THR A 545 -10.64 9.95 -21.35
CA THR A 545 -10.84 10.27 -19.93
C THR A 545 -9.70 9.72 -19.09
N ARG A 546 -9.32 8.45 -19.29
CA ARG A 546 -8.23 7.80 -18.57
C ARG A 546 -6.91 8.53 -18.80
N LEU A 547 -6.54 8.78 -20.06
CA LEU A 547 -5.30 9.46 -20.43
C LEU A 547 -5.24 10.91 -19.94
N ARG A 548 -6.37 11.64 -20.00
CA ARG A 548 -6.50 12.98 -19.43
C ARG A 548 -6.22 12.97 -17.94
N ILE A 549 -6.83 12.06 -17.19
CA ILE A 549 -6.71 12.02 -15.73
C ILE A 549 -5.31 11.63 -15.27
N LEU A 550 -4.64 10.73 -16.00
CA LEU A 550 -3.22 10.45 -15.80
C LEU A 550 -2.38 11.72 -16.00
N SER A 551 -2.58 12.41 -17.13
CA SER A 551 -1.88 13.67 -17.45
C SER A 551 -2.13 14.79 -16.43
N GLU A 552 -3.35 14.91 -15.91
CA GLU A 552 -3.70 15.85 -14.84
C GLU A 552 -2.93 15.57 -13.55
N ARG A 553 -2.81 14.29 -13.16
CA ARG A 553 -2.06 13.87 -11.96
C ARG A 553 -0.56 14.12 -12.12
N ASN A 554 -0.07 14.11 -13.35
CA ASN A 554 1.29 14.47 -13.72
C ASN A 554 1.58 15.96 -13.80
N THR A 555 0.59 16.83 -13.58
CA THR A 555 0.70 18.27 -13.84
C THR A 555 1.04 18.61 -15.29
N SER A 556 0.90 17.65 -16.22
CA SER A 556 1.12 17.83 -17.66
C SER A 556 -0.15 18.39 -18.33
N TYR A 557 -0.51 19.62 -17.97
CA TYR A 557 -1.78 20.23 -18.38
C TYR A 557 -1.90 20.46 -19.89
N SER A 558 -0.78 20.63 -20.61
CA SER A 558 -0.76 20.63 -22.08
C SER A 558 -1.23 19.31 -22.68
N VAL A 559 -0.80 18.16 -22.13
CA VAL A 559 -1.22 16.84 -22.61
C VAL A 559 -2.67 16.57 -22.19
N ALA A 560 -3.03 16.94 -20.95
CA ALA A 560 -4.39 16.84 -20.45
C ALA A 560 -5.38 17.63 -21.32
N LEU A 561 -5.01 18.83 -21.78
CA LEU A 561 -5.82 19.64 -22.69
C LEU A 561 -6.08 18.92 -24.03
N ASN A 562 -5.07 18.27 -24.60
CA ASN A 562 -5.23 17.50 -25.84
C ASN A 562 -6.22 16.34 -25.67
N HIS A 563 -6.16 15.62 -24.55
CA HIS A 563 -7.11 14.56 -24.24
C HIS A 563 -8.51 15.12 -23.94
N LEU A 564 -8.63 16.28 -23.29
CA LEU A 564 -9.90 16.96 -23.07
C LEU A 564 -10.59 17.32 -24.39
N VAL A 565 -9.84 17.84 -25.37
CA VAL A 565 -10.35 18.13 -26.73
C VAL A 565 -10.85 16.85 -27.39
N ASN A 566 -10.05 15.77 -27.34
CA ASN A 566 -10.43 14.50 -27.94
C ASN A 566 -11.64 13.86 -27.25
N GLU A 567 -11.79 14.04 -25.94
CA GLU A 567 -12.92 13.56 -25.15
C GLU A 567 -14.24 14.19 -25.64
N ILE A 568 -14.33 15.53 -25.67
CA ILE A 568 -15.55 16.21 -26.14
C ILE A 568 -15.81 15.96 -27.64
N HIS A 569 -14.77 15.88 -28.46
CA HIS A 569 -14.89 15.58 -29.87
C HIS A 569 -15.51 14.19 -30.10
N ALA A 570 -15.01 13.18 -29.38
CA ALA A 570 -15.53 11.81 -29.46
C ALA A 570 -16.99 11.71 -28.98
N VAL A 571 -17.37 12.46 -27.95
CA VAL A 571 -18.79 12.54 -27.51
C VAL A 571 -19.67 13.10 -28.62
N CYS A 572 -19.28 14.22 -29.25
CA CYS A 572 -20.07 14.84 -30.32
C CYS A 572 -20.24 13.92 -31.53
N ILE A 573 -19.14 13.31 -32.00
CA ILE A 573 -19.17 12.32 -33.10
C ILE A 573 -20.16 11.20 -32.79
N LYS A 574 -20.12 10.66 -31.58
CA LYS A 574 -20.98 9.54 -31.18
C LYS A 574 -22.45 9.94 -31.09
N GLN A 575 -22.74 11.12 -30.54
CA GLN A 575 -24.11 11.63 -30.40
C GLN A 575 -24.74 11.98 -31.75
N GLU A 576 -23.96 12.54 -32.67
CA GLU A 576 -24.44 12.87 -34.02
C GLU A 576 -24.41 11.67 -34.97
N LYS A 577 -23.74 10.57 -34.59
CA LYS A 577 -23.43 9.42 -35.47
C LYS A 577 -22.66 9.86 -36.73
N ALA A 578 -21.77 10.84 -36.57
CA ALA A 578 -20.99 11.42 -37.66
C ALA A 578 -19.80 10.53 -38.05
N ASP A 579 -19.27 10.73 -39.27
CA ASP A 579 -17.99 10.15 -39.67
C ASP A 579 -16.83 10.95 -39.06
N LYS A 580 -16.03 10.30 -38.22
CA LYS A 580 -14.86 10.88 -37.55
C LYS A 580 -13.88 11.55 -38.51
N LYS A 581 -13.77 11.11 -39.77
CA LYS A 581 -12.78 11.66 -40.71
C LYS A 581 -13.12 13.06 -41.21
N THR A 582 -14.40 13.40 -41.29
CA THR A 582 -14.88 14.67 -41.83
C THR A 582 -15.41 15.61 -40.75
N TYR A 583 -15.46 15.14 -39.51
CA TYR A 583 -15.98 15.90 -38.38
C TYR A 583 -14.90 16.80 -37.78
N ASP A 584 -15.02 18.10 -38.02
CA ASP A 584 -14.07 19.13 -37.59
C ASP A 584 -14.63 20.03 -36.47
N VAL A 585 -13.87 21.03 -36.04
CA VAL A 585 -14.30 21.98 -35.00
C VAL A 585 -15.58 22.75 -35.40
N ASN A 586 -15.77 23.07 -36.68
CA ASN A 586 -16.97 23.78 -37.13
C ASN A 586 -18.20 22.88 -37.05
N SER A 587 -18.03 21.60 -37.37
CA SER A 587 -19.05 20.55 -37.21
C SER A 587 -19.45 20.42 -35.74
N VAL A 588 -18.47 20.35 -34.82
CA VAL A 588 -18.72 20.34 -33.37
C VAL A 588 -19.52 21.58 -32.95
N VAL A 589 -19.07 22.79 -33.28
CA VAL A 589 -19.76 24.02 -32.85
C VAL A 589 -21.18 24.10 -33.40
N THR A 590 -21.37 23.76 -34.68
CA THR A 590 -22.71 23.76 -35.32
C THR A 590 -23.64 22.77 -34.63
N PHE A 591 -23.14 21.57 -34.33
CA PHE A 591 -23.89 20.56 -33.60
C PHE A 591 -24.27 21.04 -32.19
N LEU A 592 -23.32 21.58 -31.42
CA LEU A 592 -23.59 22.07 -30.06
C LEU A 592 -24.61 23.22 -30.06
N GLN A 593 -24.52 24.13 -31.03
CA GLN A 593 -25.52 25.20 -31.22
C GLN A 593 -26.90 24.63 -31.57
N SER A 594 -26.98 23.61 -32.43
CA SER A 594 -28.24 22.95 -32.79
C SER A 594 -28.91 22.25 -31.59
N LYS A 595 -28.11 21.86 -30.59
CA LYS A 595 -28.61 21.30 -29.33
C LYS A 595 -29.06 22.38 -28.34
N GLY A 596 -28.82 23.67 -28.59
CA GLY A 596 -29.21 24.75 -27.69
C GLY A 596 -28.21 25.01 -26.56
N ILE A 597 -26.97 24.57 -26.70
CA ILE A 597 -25.91 24.86 -25.72
C ILE A 597 -25.59 26.36 -25.76
N GLN A 598 -25.39 26.95 -24.57
CA GLN A 598 -25.13 28.38 -24.42
C GLN A 598 -23.97 28.85 -25.29
N HIS A 599 -24.15 30.01 -25.94
CA HIS A 599 -23.18 30.57 -26.89
C HIS A 599 -21.77 30.72 -26.30
N GLU A 600 -21.67 31.16 -25.04
CA GLU A 600 -20.41 31.25 -24.29
C GLU A 600 -19.66 29.91 -24.22
N VAL A 601 -20.38 28.82 -23.92
CA VAL A 601 -19.81 27.46 -23.83
C VAL A 601 -19.34 27.01 -25.21
N CYS A 602 -20.11 27.26 -26.26
CA CYS A 602 -19.73 26.95 -27.63
C CYS A 602 -18.46 27.71 -28.07
N ILE A 603 -18.33 29.00 -27.72
CA ILE A 603 -17.10 29.78 -27.96
C ILE A 603 -15.92 29.16 -27.22
N LYS A 604 -16.08 28.83 -25.94
CA LYS A 604 -15.01 28.20 -25.14
C LYS A 604 -14.57 26.86 -25.69
N ILE A 605 -15.51 26.04 -26.17
CA ILE A 605 -15.21 24.77 -26.86
C ILE A 605 -14.44 25.03 -28.15
N ARG A 606 -14.83 26.01 -28.97
CA ARG A 606 -14.07 26.37 -30.19
C ARG A 606 -12.64 26.79 -29.85
N ASN A 607 -12.48 27.70 -28.88
CA ASN A 607 -11.18 28.16 -28.42
C ASN A 607 -10.31 27.03 -27.88
N LEU A 608 -10.90 25.99 -27.27
CA LEU A 608 -10.19 24.80 -26.82
C LEU A 608 -9.54 24.04 -28.00
N PHE A 609 -10.24 23.89 -29.14
CA PHE A 609 -9.66 23.28 -30.35
C PHE A 609 -8.53 24.14 -30.93
N ASP A 610 -8.71 25.47 -30.98
CA ASP A 610 -7.68 26.39 -31.46
C ASP A 610 -6.45 26.39 -30.53
N ARG A 611 -6.69 26.32 -29.21
CA ARG A 611 -5.64 26.28 -28.19
C ARG A 611 -4.79 25.01 -28.30
N ARG A 612 -5.39 23.87 -28.64
CA ARG A 612 -4.64 22.64 -28.95
C ARG A 612 -3.65 22.87 -30.10
N ASN A 613 -4.02 23.61 -31.15
CA ASN A 613 -3.14 23.83 -32.30
C ASN A 613 -1.97 24.78 -31.98
N SER A 614 -2.09 25.61 -30.94
CA SER A 614 -1.02 26.49 -30.42
C SER A 614 -0.30 25.92 -29.19
N ASN A 615 -0.50 24.63 -28.88
CA ASN A 615 0.12 23.93 -27.76
C ASN A 615 1.44 23.27 -28.19
N SER A 616 2.46 23.34 -27.34
CA SER A 616 3.82 22.83 -27.60
C SER A 616 3.90 21.31 -27.85
N VAL A 617 2.86 20.57 -27.45
CA VAL A 617 2.76 19.11 -27.65
C VAL A 617 2.29 18.76 -29.07
N SER A 618 1.50 19.62 -29.71
CA SER A 618 0.89 19.34 -31.03
C SER A 618 1.79 19.73 -32.19
N HIS A 619 2.59 20.79 -32.01
CA HIS A 619 3.49 21.35 -33.02
C HIS A 619 4.82 21.77 -32.37
N PRO A 620 5.77 20.83 -32.19
CA PRO A 620 7.12 21.18 -31.76
C PRO A 620 7.86 21.84 -32.93
N GLY A 621 7.74 23.17 -33.07
CA GLY A 621 8.58 23.97 -33.96
C GLY A 621 8.07 24.20 -35.39
N SER A 622 6.95 24.91 -35.55
CA SER A 622 6.70 25.69 -36.77
C SER A 622 6.92 27.17 -36.46
N ASP A 623 7.86 27.81 -37.17
CA ASP A 623 8.37 29.17 -36.96
C ASP A 623 7.32 30.31 -37.01
N GLU A 624 6.03 30.01 -37.21
CA GLU A 624 4.96 31.01 -37.37
C GLU A 624 3.94 31.06 -36.21
N SER A 625 4.01 30.16 -35.22
CA SER A 625 3.15 30.25 -34.03
C SER A 625 3.95 30.12 -32.74
N ILE A 626 3.80 31.09 -31.84
CA ILE A 626 4.38 31.03 -30.49
C ILE A 626 3.64 29.90 -29.78
N ALA A 627 4.25 28.73 -29.65
CA ALA A 627 3.72 27.65 -28.83
C ALA A 627 4.12 27.91 -27.38
N TRP A 628 3.16 27.98 -26.47
CA TRP A 628 3.41 28.10 -25.02
C TRP A 628 2.63 27.08 -24.21
N GLU A 629 3.14 26.77 -23.02
CA GLU A 629 2.61 25.77 -22.11
C GLU A 629 1.22 26.16 -21.57
N VAL A 630 0.35 25.17 -21.37
CA VAL A 630 -0.98 25.37 -20.78
C VAL A 630 -0.84 25.38 -19.26
N THR A 631 -1.29 26.45 -18.61
CA THR A 631 -1.28 26.53 -17.14
C THR A 631 -2.42 25.70 -16.53
N LYS A 632 -2.29 25.34 -15.25
CA LYS A 632 -3.36 24.65 -14.51
C LYS A 632 -4.68 25.44 -14.51
N GLU A 633 -4.60 26.75 -14.29
CA GLU A 633 -5.77 27.63 -14.19
C GLU A 633 -6.51 27.71 -15.53
N GLU A 634 -5.76 27.91 -16.62
CA GLU A 634 -6.29 27.88 -17.99
C GLU A 634 -6.96 26.54 -18.31
N TYR A 635 -6.28 25.43 -17.99
CA TYR A 635 -6.83 24.09 -18.19
C TYR A 635 -8.15 23.89 -17.43
N LEU A 636 -8.21 24.32 -16.16
CA LEU A 636 -9.41 24.17 -15.33
C LEU A 636 -10.58 25.01 -15.86
N ASP A 637 -10.32 26.17 -16.45
CA ASP A 637 -11.36 26.96 -17.12
C ASP A 637 -11.99 26.17 -18.28
N TYR A 638 -11.17 25.59 -19.17
CA TYR A 638 -11.68 24.74 -20.25
C TYR A 638 -12.40 23.49 -19.73
N TYR A 639 -11.82 22.82 -18.73
CA TYR A 639 -12.39 21.63 -18.11
C TYR A 639 -13.80 21.91 -17.56
N ASN A 640 -14.01 23.05 -16.90
CA ASN A 640 -15.31 23.45 -16.37
C ASN A 640 -16.35 23.69 -17.48
N HIS A 641 -15.95 24.31 -18.58
CA HIS A 641 -16.83 24.55 -19.73
C HIS A 641 -17.19 23.25 -20.48
N VAL A 642 -16.25 22.32 -20.61
CA VAL A 642 -16.54 20.96 -21.11
C VAL A 642 -17.54 20.26 -20.18
N GLY A 643 -17.38 20.38 -18.86
CA GLY A 643 -18.35 19.86 -17.89
C GLY A 643 -19.76 20.40 -18.10
N ARG A 644 -19.92 21.72 -18.21
CA ARG A 644 -21.22 22.38 -18.51
C ARG A 644 -21.82 21.89 -19.84
N CYS A 645 -20.97 21.72 -20.85
CA CYS A 645 -21.37 21.21 -22.17
C CYS A 645 -21.92 19.78 -22.07
N LEU A 646 -21.17 18.88 -21.44
CA LEU A 646 -21.56 17.48 -21.28
C LEU A 646 -22.80 17.30 -20.41
N GLU A 647 -22.97 18.12 -19.37
CA GLU A 647 -24.17 18.12 -18.51
C GLU A 647 -25.44 18.44 -19.28
N PHE A 648 -25.35 19.29 -20.31
CA PHE A 648 -26.48 19.61 -21.16
C PHE A 648 -26.68 18.60 -22.31
N LEU A 649 -25.57 18.09 -22.86
CA LEU A 649 -25.57 17.26 -24.07
C LEU A 649 -26.03 15.81 -23.83
N LEU A 650 -25.70 15.25 -22.66
CA LEU A 650 -25.99 13.87 -22.27
C LEU A 650 -27.29 13.78 -21.49
#